data_AF-A0A3G1J0G2-F1
#
_entry.id   AF-A0A3G1J0G2-F1
#
_cell.length_a   1.000
_cell.length_b   1.000
_cell.length_c   1.000
_cell.angle_alpha   90.00
_cell.angle_beta   90.00
_cell.angle_gamma   90.00
#
_symmetry.space_group_name_H-M   'P 1'
#
loop_
_entity.id
_entity.type
_entity.pdbx_description
1 polymer ?
#
loop_
_entity_poly.entity_id
_entity_poly.type
_entity_poly.pdbx_seq_one_letter_code
_entity_poly.pdbx_strand_id
1 'polypeptide(L)'
;MCPAARTDGLAHRIGAWCWRRIEPYLRDAAGWLVHTAPGVVGRLLLRLLRWLPGALARLLRHAAVGLGWLLARLVRYCLAYPEYAGIVREAHESDRPRRARVAIVAWRRAATRRSLATLALALTGWWGLALLDHAHGPLAVGGVLAVLVGALAGVGRAVRPLPEPEPGAVTAEPGPDDPYPIADAHTRAEAADCVARAARAEGIELRGTQDATRTPWGWQVPVILRRGTPAGLVAKLGELETTLDLPAGGLLAAADRTRRARVVLRLAQRDPFTGLPPAINRPPGSGSIRDPQVVGVRMDGTELALCLLGVHAVVIGVSGAGKSQALRTLADAVSACGDALVWDLDPAGNGLAALGGGIARRERDPAGITDALADALALADVRPRMLAELGMGDAWAPSPARPALVVVIDEYPRLSQQAKALAVDLLHIGRKSRITLILAANEATSDALGAAIADTTACKILLPCRHTDVRLVLGPNMIAEGWRPDRLHPATGESAEDAGKAYVWAAGSREPLISKFRLLAPNTARENGAHRAAHGLPRIDTDSWSAARTHRTRHSPSQNTEPGSTPRGDRQIGADVLTAFGTDLKLWTEHLLTRLATIDDRYSRWTAEDLAGALRPFGITPIQVWHSGRNRNGYDRDTLARALNTG
;
A
#
# COMPACT_ATOMS: atom_id res chain seq x y z
N MET A 1 42.66 61.58 23.32
CA MET A 1 42.01 60.58 22.45
C MET A 1 43.09 59.68 21.86
N CYS A 2 43.28 58.48 22.43
CA CYS A 2 44.24 57.49 21.94
C CYS A 2 43.53 56.48 21.03
N PRO A 3 44.08 56.10 19.86
CA PRO A 3 43.59 54.96 19.10
C PRO A 3 44.33 53.68 19.54
N ALA A 4 43.56 52.72 20.07
CA ALA A 4 44.04 51.36 20.35
C ALA A 4 44.19 50.58 19.04
N ALA A 5 45.38 50.00 18.84
CA ALA A 5 45.76 49.23 17.65
C ALA A 5 45.09 47.84 17.64
N ARG A 6 44.48 47.50 16.49
CA ARG A 6 43.95 46.18 16.13
C ARG A 6 45.08 45.17 15.97
N THR A 7 45.20 44.21 16.89
CA THR A 7 46.09 43.03 16.74
C THR A 7 45.36 41.69 16.63
N ASP A 8 44.02 41.66 16.71
CA ASP A 8 43.24 40.40 16.73
C ASP A 8 43.11 39.68 15.36
N GLY A 9 43.61 40.27 14.27
CA GLY A 9 43.41 39.73 12.93
C GLY A 9 44.39 38.64 12.49
N LEU A 10 45.60 38.62 13.03
CA LEU A 10 46.68 37.75 12.52
C LEU A 10 46.64 36.36 13.16
N ALA A 11 46.48 36.28 14.48
CA ALA A 11 46.42 35.02 15.21
C ALA A 11 45.25 34.14 14.75
N HIS A 12 44.08 34.75 14.49
CA HIS A 12 42.91 34.02 14.01
C HIS A 12 43.09 33.51 12.57
N ARG A 13 43.80 34.24 11.70
CA ARG A 13 44.09 33.81 10.32
C ARG A 13 45.12 32.67 10.29
N ILE A 14 46.17 32.77 11.11
CA ILE A 14 47.18 31.72 11.24
C ILE A 14 46.55 30.44 11.81
N GLY A 15 45.72 30.56 12.86
CA GLY A 15 44.99 29.42 13.42
C GLY A 15 44.04 28.75 12.42
N ALA A 16 43.29 29.54 11.63
CA ALA A 16 42.37 28.99 10.62
C ALA A 16 43.10 28.36 9.42
N TRP A 17 44.32 28.80 9.12
CA TRP A 17 45.17 28.23 8.08
C TRP A 17 45.82 26.92 8.54
N CYS A 18 46.41 26.90 9.75
CA CYS A 18 46.97 25.69 10.35
C CYS A 18 45.89 24.61 10.51
N TRP A 19 44.69 24.98 10.96
CA TRP A 19 43.58 24.04 11.12
C TRP A 19 43.14 23.41 9.79
N ARG A 20 43.00 24.20 8.72
CA ARG A 20 42.67 23.68 7.39
C ARG A 20 43.72 22.74 6.82
N ARG A 21 44.98 22.91 7.23
CA ARG A 21 46.10 22.07 6.77
C ARG A 21 46.21 20.76 7.56
N ILE A 22 45.76 20.75 8.81
CA ILE A 22 45.83 19.57 9.72
C ILE A 22 44.53 18.74 9.67
N GLU A 23 43.38 19.36 9.39
CA GLU A 23 42.06 18.71 9.39
C GLU A 23 41.94 17.45 8.50
N PRO A 24 42.50 17.42 7.26
CA PRO A 24 42.46 16.20 6.44
C PRO A 24 43.24 15.05 7.08
N TYR A 25 44.44 15.32 7.60
CA TYR A 25 45.29 14.31 8.25
C TYR A 25 44.71 13.80 9.56
N LEU A 26 43.96 14.63 10.31
CA LEU A 26 43.23 14.17 11.49
C LEU A 26 42.05 13.27 11.15
N ARG A 27 41.37 13.50 10.00
CA ARG A 27 40.30 12.61 9.51
C ARG A 27 40.86 11.29 9.02
N ASP A 28 41.99 11.31 8.32
CA ASP A 28 42.69 10.10 7.88
C ASP A 28 43.28 9.33 9.06
N ALA A 29 43.83 10.03 10.07
CA ALA A 29 44.31 9.41 11.31
C ALA A 29 43.16 8.82 12.14
N ALA A 30 42.00 9.47 12.20
CA ALA A 30 40.81 8.93 12.86
C ALA A 30 40.25 7.72 12.11
N GLY A 31 40.18 7.76 10.77
CA GLY A 31 39.81 6.61 9.94
C GLY A 31 40.79 5.44 10.11
N TRP A 32 42.09 5.71 10.11
CA TRP A 32 43.13 4.72 10.35
C TRP A 32 43.07 4.12 11.76
N LEU A 33 42.83 4.93 12.80
CA LEU A 33 42.62 4.47 14.18
C LEU A 33 41.36 3.62 14.35
N VAL A 34 40.30 3.92 13.60
CA VAL A 34 39.01 3.22 13.71
C VAL A 34 39.00 1.92 12.89
N HIS A 35 39.64 1.89 11.72
CA HIS A 35 39.52 0.78 10.77
C HIS A 35 40.79 -0.08 10.65
N THR A 36 41.98 0.48 10.80
CA THR A 36 43.23 -0.19 10.40
C THR A 36 44.12 -0.55 11.60
N ALA A 37 44.28 0.36 12.56
CA ALA A 37 45.12 0.17 13.75
C ALA A 37 44.70 -1.03 14.62
N PRO A 38 43.40 -1.30 14.88
CA PRO A 38 42.98 -2.45 15.69
C PRO A 38 43.38 -3.79 15.04
N GLY A 39 43.31 -3.87 13.71
CA GLY A 39 43.68 -5.08 12.95
C GLY A 39 45.19 -5.31 12.86
N VAL A 40 46.01 -4.27 12.87
CA VAL A 40 47.49 -4.39 12.88
C VAL A 40 47.99 -4.78 14.26
N VAL A 41 47.52 -4.11 15.32
CA VAL A 41 47.86 -4.42 16.71
C VAL A 41 47.39 -5.82 17.10
N GLY A 42 46.16 -6.19 16.69
CA GLY A 42 45.62 -7.53 16.89
C GLY A 42 46.47 -8.62 16.22
N ARG A 43 46.90 -8.42 14.97
CA ARG A 43 47.77 -9.38 14.25
C ARG A 43 49.15 -9.51 14.87
N LEU A 44 49.73 -8.43 15.42
CA LEU A 44 51.03 -8.46 16.10
C LEU A 44 50.96 -9.21 17.43
N LEU A 45 49.92 -8.93 18.24
CA LEU A 45 49.64 -9.65 19.50
C LEU A 45 49.39 -11.14 19.26
N LEU A 46 48.59 -11.49 18.24
CA LEU A 46 48.32 -12.87 17.86
C LEU A 46 49.57 -13.64 17.41
N ARG A 47 50.55 -12.97 16.78
CA ARG A 47 51.83 -13.56 16.39
C ARG A 47 52.73 -13.84 17.60
N LEU A 48 52.79 -12.91 18.57
CA LEU A 48 53.55 -13.09 19.82
C LEU A 48 52.95 -14.21 20.68
N LEU A 49 51.62 -14.37 20.66
CA LEU A 49 50.88 -15.38 21.42
C LEU A 49 51.05 -16.84 20.95
N ARG A 50 51.65 -17.07 19.77
CA ARG A 50 51.93 -18.42 19.25
C ARG A 50 53.06 -19.16 19.99
N TRP A 51 53.83 -18.46 20.82
CA TRP A 51 54.99 -19.01 21.52
C TRP A 51 54.70 -19.50 22.96
N LEU A 52 53.44 -19.41 23.41
CA LEU A 52 53.02 -19.82 24.76
C LEU A 52 52.35 -21.22 24.76
N PRO A 53 52.48 -22.02 25.83
CA PRO A 53 51.84 -23.34 25.93
C PRO A 53 50.31 -23.28 25.81
N GLY A 54 49.73 -24.28 25.14
CA GLY A 54 48.50 -24.15 24.34
C GLY A 54 47.19 -23.77 25.06
N ALA A 55 47.07 -23.91 26.38
CA ALA A 55 45.88 -23.46 27.12
C ALA A 55 45.92 -21.94 27.41
N LEU A 56 47.07 -21.44 27.85
CA LEU A 56 47.28 -20.03 28.16
C LEU A 56 47.27 -19.17 26.89
N ALA A 57 47.87 -19.67 25.80
CA ALA A 57 47.83 -19.01 24.49
C ALA A 57 46.40 -18.84 23.96
N ARG A 58 45.53 -19.84 24.17
CA ARG A 58 44.11 -19.77 23.77
C ARG A 58 43.35 -18.73 24.59
N LEU A 59 43.53 -18.72 25.91
CA LEU A 59 42.90 -17.75 26.81
C LEU A 59 43.31 -16.32 26.43
N LEU A 60 44.60 -16.07 26.31
CA LEU A 60 45.14 -14.74 26.01
C LEU A 60 44.78 -14.29 24.59
N ARG A 61 44.70 -15.21 23.62
CA ARG A 61 44.17 -14.92 22.27
C ARG A 61 42.73 -14.44 22.34
N HIS A 62 41.87 -15.14 23.07
CA HIS A 62 40.48 -14.71 23.24
C HIS A 62 40.39 -13.37 23.99
N ALA A 63 41.22 -13.16 25.01
CA ALA A 63 41.27 -11.90 25.73
C ALA A 63 41.68 -10.74 24.80
N ALA A 64 42.66 -10.93 23.92
CA ALA A 64 43.09 -9.93 22.94
C ALA A 64 41.98 -9.58 21.93
N VAL A 65 41.23 -10.58 21.45
CA VAL A 65 40.07 -10.36 20.57
C VAL A 65 38.95 -9.61 21.29
N GLY A 66 38.62 -10.00 22.53
CA GLY A 66 37.61 -9.32 23.34
C GLY A 66 37.99 -7.88 23.67
N LEU A 67 39.27 -7.64 23.98
CA LEU A 67 39.82 -6.31 24.21
C LEU A 67 39.74 -5.45 22.93
N GLY A 68 40.12 -6.00 21.78
CA GLY A 68 40.02 -5.30 20.49
C GLY A 68 38.57 -4.90 20.15
N TRP A 69 37.61 -5.80 20.39
CA TRP A 69 36.19 -5.51 20.18
C TRP A 69 35.67 -4.42 21.13
N LEU A 70 36.02 -4.50 22.42
CA LEU A 70 35.64 -3.48 23.40
C LEU A 70 36.26 -2.12 23.07
N LEU A 71 37.54 -2.08 22.69
CA LEU A 71 38.21 -0.85 22.27
C LEU A 71 37.55 -0.25 21.03
N ALA A 72 37.20 -1.06 20.02
CA ALA A 72 36.49 -0.56 18.84
C ALA A 72 35.12 0.03 19.21
N ARG A 73 34.39 -0.61 20.13
CA ARG A 73 33.09 -0.12 20.60
C ARG A 73 33.21 1.14 21.46
N LEU A 74 34.23 1.19 22.31
CA LEU A 74 34.56 2.35 23.13
C LEU A 74 34.94 3.55 22.27
N VAL A 75 35.77 3.34 21.24
CA VAL A 75 36.13 4.38 20.27
C VAL A 75 34.89 4.89 19.52
N ARG A 76 34.02 4.01 19.03
CA ARG A 76 32.75 4.41 18.40
C ARG A 76 31.84 5.20 19.34
N TYR A 77 31.80 4.84 20.62
CA TYR A 77 31.06 5.56 21.65
C TYR A 77 31.66 6.95 21.93
N CYS A 78 32.97 7.04 22.17
CA CYS A 78 33.69 8.30 22.40
C CYS A 78 33.56 9.27 21.21
N LEU A 79 33.58 8.74 19.99
CA LEU A 79 33.39 9.53 18.77
C LEU A 79 31.94 9.91 18.49
N ALA A 80 30.98 9.44 19.29
CA ALA A 80 29.56 9.65 19.06
C ALA A 80 29.13 9.23 17.64
N TYR A 81 29.70 8.14 17.14
CA TYR A 81 29.60 7.73 15.73
C TYR A 81 28.15 7.66 15.18
N PRO A 82 27.14 7.15 15.93
CA PRO A 82 25.74 7.14 15.45
C PRO A 82 25.18 8.54 15.18
N GLU A 83 25.58 9.53 15.98
CA GLU A 83 25.20 10.93 15.81
C GLU A 83 26.01 11.59 14.70
N TYR A 84 27.28 11.23 14.56
CA TYR A 84 28.19 11.73 13.52
C TYR A 84 27.80 11.31 12.10
N ALA A 85 27.41 10.04 11.91
CA ALA A 85 27.07 9.49 10.60
C ALA A 85 25.90 10.24 9.94
N GLY A 86 24.91 10.68 10.73
CA GLY A 86 23.80 11.50 10.23
C GLY A 86 24.22 12.91 9.80
N ILE A 87 25.24 13.47 10.44
CA ILE A 87 25.71 14.85 10.24
C ILE A 87 26.64 14.96 9.04
N VAL A 88 27.52 13.99 8.83
CA VAL A 88 28.35 13.90 7.61
C VAL A 88 27.45 13.72 6.39
N ARG A 89 26.42 12.89 6.52
CA ARG A 89 25.38 12.68 5.50
C ARG A 89 24.62 13.97 5.19
N GLU A 90 24.14 14.70 6.20
CA GLU A 90 23.38 15.94 6.00
C GLU A 90 24.25 17.12 5.50
N ALA A 91 25.53 17.18 5.90
CA ALA A 91 26.47 18.22 5.48
C ALA A 91 27.00 18.05 4.05
N HIS A 92 27.02 16.82 3.52
CA HIS A 92 27.37 16.56 2.13
C HIS A 92 26.17 16.73 1.18
N GLU A 93 24.95 16.51 1.68
CA GLU A 93 23.73 16.53 0.88
C GLU A 93 23.01 17.90 0.86
N SER A 94 23.18 18.74 1.88
CA SER A 94 22.47 20.01 1.99
C SER A 94 23.36 21.20 1.62
N ASP A 95 22.96 21.96 0.59
CA ASP A 95 23.53 23.28 0.24
C ASP A 95 23.19 24.39 1.28
N ARG A 96 23.03 23.99 2.55
CA ARG A 96 22.59 24.82 3.69
C ARG A 96 23.68 24.85 4.77
N PRO A 97 24.70 25.72 4.64
CA PRO A 97 25.88 25.74 5.51
C PRO A 97 25.58 26.05 6.99
N ARG A 98 24.43 26.66 7.31
CA ARG A 98 24.05 26.98 8.70
C ARG A 98 23.64 25.75 9.52
N ARG A 99 22.89 24.80 8.94
CA ARG A 99 22.43 23.60 9.68
C ARG A 99 23.57 22.62 9.94
N ALA A 100 24.44 22.42 8.95
CA ALA A 100 25.66 21.63 9.09
C ALA A 100 26.56 22.14 10.23
N ARG A 101 26.72 23.47 10.37
CA ARG A 101 27.51 24.07 11.48
C ARG A 101 26.92 23.77 12.86
N VAL A 102 25.61 23.89 13.04
CA VAL A 102 24.95 23.61 14.34
C VAL A 102 25.13 22.14 14.72
N ALA A 103 24.96 21.25 13.75
CA ALA A 103 25.14 19.81 13.95
C ALA A 103 26.59 19.44 14.30
N ILE A 104 27.59 20.01 13.60
CA ILE A 104 29.02 19.80 13.91
C ILE A 104 29.35 20.25 15.34
N VAL A 105 28.80 21.38 15.81
CA VAL A 105 29.02 21.86 17.18
C VAL A 105 28.38 20.92 18.21
N ALA A 106 27.17 20.43 17.95
CA ALA A 106 26.50 19.46 18.82
C ALA A 106 27.28 18.14 18.92
N TRP A 107 27.77 17.63 17.80
CA TRP A 107 28.63 16.44 17.75
C TRP A 107 29.91 16.62 18.55
N ARG A 108 30.64 17.74 18.36
CA ARG A 108 31.87 18.01 19.12
C ARG A 108 31.61 18.00 20.63
N ARG A 109 30.54 18.65 21.09
CA ARG A 109 30.16 18.64 22.51
C ARG A 109 29.82 17.24 23.02
N ALA A 110 29.14 16.42 22.23
CA ALA A 110 28.84 15.03 22.59
C ALA A 110 30.11 14.18 22.67
N ALA A 111 30.97 14.26 21.67
CA ALA A 111 32.24 13.53 21.62
C ALA A 111 33.16 13.94 22.79
N THR A 112 33.30 15.23 23.08
CA THR A 112 34.11 15.73 24.21
C THR A 112 33.55 15.24 25.54
N ARG A 113 32.23 15.32 25.77
CA ARG A 113 31.62 14.82 27.01
C ARG A 113 31.82 13.31 27.20
N ARG A 114 31.60 12.51 26.15
CA ARG A 114 31.79 11.05 26.21
C ARG A 114 33.26 10.67 26.42
N SER A 115 34.18 11.40 25.80
CA SER A 115 35.62 11.20 25.96
C SER A 115 36.08 11.55 27.38
N LEU A 116 35.63 12.69 27.93
CA LEU A 116 35.93 13.08 29.31
C LEU A 116 35.36 12.09 30.34
N ALA A 117 34.12 11.63 30.15
CA ALA A 117 33.51 10.62 31.02
C ALA A 117 34.29 9.29 30.99
N THR A 118 34.71 8.87 29.79
CA THR A 118 35.51 7.64 29.62
C THR A 118 36.89 7.78 30.25
N LEU A 119 37.53 8.95 30.11
CA LEU A 119 38.81 9.23 30.75
C LEU A 119 38.69 9.24 32.28
N ALA A 120 37.63 9.85 32.83
CA ALA A 120 37.37 9.86 34.26
C ALA A 120 37.17 8.45 34.82
N LEU A 121 36.44 7.58 34.10
CA LEU A 121 36.28 6.16 34.44
C LEU A 121 37.60 5.39 34.40
N ALA A 122 38.44 5.64 33.39
CA ALA A 122 39.75 5.01 33.29
C ALA A 122 40.68 5.43 34.45
N LEU A 123 40.69 6.73 34.79
CA LEU A 123 41.49 7.26 35.90
C LEU A 123 41.00 6.75 37.26
N THR A 124 39.68 6.66 37.48
CA THR A 124 39.12 6.07 38.71
C THR A 124 39.43 4.59 38.83
N GLY A 125 39.34 3.83 37.72
CA GLY A 125 39.77 2.43 37.69
C GLY A 125 41.27 2.27 38.01
N TRP A 126 42.12 3.11 37.42
CA TRP A 126 43.57 3.12 37.70
C TRP A 126 43.86 3.44 39.17
N TRP A 127 43.20 4.46 39.72
CA TRP A 127 43.39 4.85 41.11
C TRP A 127 42.88 3.78 42.09
N GLY A 128 41.77 3.11 41.75
CA GLY A 128 41.28 1.94 42.48
C GLY A 128 42.29 0.79 42.50
N LEU A 129 42.96 0.51 41.37
CA LEU A 129 44.03 -0.50 41.32
C LEU A 129 45.25 -0.11 42.16
N ALA A 130 45.64 1.17 42.15
CA ALA A 130 46.75 1.67 42.97
C ALA A 130 46.42 1.61 44.47
N LEU A 131 45.18 1.92 44.86
CA LEU A 131 44.71 1.78 46.24
C LEU A 131 44.66 0.30 46.68
N LEU A 132 44.22 -0.58 45.79
CA LEU A 132 44.20 -2.02 46.04
C LEU A 132 45.62 -2.59 46.23
N ASP A 133 46.57 -2.15 45.41
CA ASP A 133 47.99 -2.48 45.55
C ASP A 133 48.53 -2.02 46.90
N HIS A 134 48.22 -0.79 47.29
CA HIS A 134 48.68 -0.21 48.54
C HIS A 134 48.07 -0.91 49.77
N ALA A 135 46.79 -1.28 49.71
CA ALA A 135 46.07 -1.88 50.84
C ALA A 135 46.27 -3.40 50.98
N HIS A 136 46.41 -4.12 49.87
CA HIS A 136 46.37 -5.58 49.84
C HIS A 136 47.53 -6.23 49.08
N GLY A 137 48.47 -5.42 48.58
CA GLY A 137 49.66 -5.87 47.87
C GLY A 137 49.40 -6.31 46.42
N PRO A 138 50.48 -6.64 45.69
CA PRO A 138 50.43 -6.90 44.25
C PRO A 138 49.65 -8.17 43.88
N LEU A 139 49.48 -9.11 44.83
CA LEU A 139 48.69 -10.32 44.61
C LEU A 139 47.20 -10.01 44.43
N ALA A 140 46.67 -9.02 45.15
CA ALA A 140 45.28 -8.60 45.00
C ALA A 140 45.03 -7.94 43.64
N VAL A 141 45.97 -7.09 43.19
CA VAL A 141 45.96 -6.51 41.84
C VAL A 141 46.04 -7.60 40.77
N GLY A 142 46.91 -8.60 40.96
CA GLY A 142 47.03 -9.76 40.08
C GLY A 142 45.72 -10.53 39.96
N GLY A 143 44.99 -10.73 41.06
CA GLY A 143 43.67 -11.36 41.07
C GLY A 143 42.63 -10.62 40.24
N VAL A 144 42.54 -9.28 40.41
CA VAL A 144 41.61 -8.45 39.62
C VAL A 144 41.96 -8.46 38.13
N LEU A 145 43.25 -8.38 37.79
CA LEU A 145 43.70 -8.45 36.40
C LEU A 145 43.42 -9.83 35.78
N ALA A 146 43.57 -10.92 36.54
CA ALA A 146 43.25 -12.26 36.07
C ALA A 146 41.75 -12.43 35.78
N VAL A 147 40.88 -11.89 36.64
CA VAL A 147 39.42 -11.86 36.40
C VAL A 147 39.08 -11.04 35.15
N LEU A 148 39.72 -9.88 34.98
CA LEU A 148 39.53 -9.04 33.79
C LEU A 148 39.96 -9.78 32.51
N VAL A 149 41.11 -10.44 32.51
CA VAL A 149 41.58 -11.26 31.39
C VAL A 149 40.61 -12.40 31.09
N GLY A 150 40.07 -13.06 32.12
CA GLY A 150 39.04 -14.10 31.98
C GLY A 150 37.73 -13.58 31.37
N ALA A 151 37.25 -12.43 31.82
CA ALA A 151 36.06 -11.77 31.28
C ALA A 151 36.26 -11.36 29.81
N LEU A 152 37.42 -10.76 29.49
CA LEU A 152 37.79 -10.42 28.12
C LEU A 152 37.88 -11.66 27.22
N ALA A 153 38.40 -12.77 27.74
CA ALA A 153 38.44 -14.04 27.02
C ALA A 153 37.03 -14.61 26.79
N GLY A 154 36.11 -14.46 27.74
CA GLY A 154 34.70 -14.80 27.57
C GLY A 154 34.04 -14.00 26.45
N VAL A 155 34.22 -12.68 26.44
CA VAL A 155 33.74 -11.78 25.37
C VAL A 155 34.36 -12.18 24.03
N GLY A 156 35.68 -12.35 23.95
CA GLY A 156 36.35 -12.74 22.71
C GLY A 156 36.01 -14.15 22.20
N ARG A 157 35.51 -15.03 23.08
CA ARG A 157 34.94 -16.33 22.68
C ARG A 157 33.52 -16.18 22.12
N ALA A 158 32.70 -15.33 22.72
CA ALA A 158 31.33 -15.04 22.27
C ALA A 158 31.30 -14.24 20.96
N VAL A 159 32.31 -13.39 20.74
CA VAL A 159 32.45 -12.54 19.55
C VAL A 159 33.07 -13.29 18.35
N ARG A 160 33.13 -14.63 18.37
CA ARG A 160 33.77 -15.39 17.28
C ARG A 160 33.24 -14.94 15.90
N PRO A 161 34.13 -14.53 14.97
CA PRO A 161 33.82 -14.54 13.56
C PRO A 161 33.51 -15.98 13.14
N LEU A 162 32.71 -16.13 12.06
CA LEU A 162 32.43 -17.39 11.39
C LEU A 162 33.70 -18.25 11.28
N PRO A 163 33.60 -19.59 11.37
CA PRO A 163 34.76 -20.48 11.22
C PRO A 163 35.54 -20.09 9.97
N GLU A 164 36.87 -19.98 10.07
CA GLU A 164 37.71 -19.86 8.87
C GLU A 164 37.34 -21.02 7.94
N PRO A 165 37.02 -20.75 6.66
CA PRO A 165 36.69 -21.80 5.71
C PRO A 165 37.87 -22.76 5.60
N GLU A 166 37.55 -24.05 5.51
CA GLU A 166 38.50 -25.14 5.24
C GLU A 166 39.49 -24.72 4.14
N PRO A 167 40.81 -24.91 4.31
CA PRO A 167 41.80 -24.56 3.31
C PRO A 167 41.54 -25.40 2.04
N GLY A 168 40.86 -24.79 1.07
CA GLY A 168 40.38 -25.44 -0.16
C GLY A 168 38.98 -24.99 -0.59
N ALA A 169 38.18 -24.40 0.30
CA ALA A 169 36.94 -23.73 -0.08
C ALA A 169 37.26 -22.37 -0.71
N VAL A 170 37.35 -22.35 -2.04
CA VAL A 170 37.37 -21.11 -2.82
C VAL A 170 36.02 -20.43 -2.59
N THR A 171 35.93 -19.51 -1.63
CA THR A 171 34.98 -18.40 -1.77
C THR A 171 35.45 -17.65 -3.00
N ALA A 172 34.79 -17.85 -4.13
CA ALA A 172 34.98 -17.01 -5.30
C ALA A 172 34.81 -15.57 -4.82
N GLU A 173 35.91 -14.82 -4.75
CA GLU A 173 35.81 -13.39 -4.54
C GLU A 173 34.94 -12.86 -5.70
N PRO A 174 33.87 -12.10 -5.41
CA PRO A 174 33.00 -11.58 -6.45
C PRO A 174 33.85 -10.88 -7.50
N GLY A 175 33.68 -11.26 -8.76
CA GLY A 175 34.32 -10.61 -9.88
C GLY A 175 33.97 -9.12 -9.92
N PRO A 176 34.81 -8.29 -10.57
CA PRO A 176 34.58 -6.84 -10.65
C PRO A 176 33.27 -6.45 -11.36
N ASP A 177 32.61 -7.39 -12.04
CA ASP A 177 31.32 -7.22 -12.73
C ASP A 177 30.15 -7.92 -12.02
N ASP A 178 30.41 -8.63 -10.92
CA ASP A 178 29.38 -9.38 -10.21
C ASP A 178 28.39 -8.41 -9.52
N PRO A 179 27.10 -8.78 -9.47
CA PRO A 179 26.13 -8.01 -8.71
C PRO A 179 26.46 -8.07 -7.21
N TYR A 180 26.08 -7.01 -6.50
CA TYR A 180 26.29 -6.88 -5.07
C TYR A 180 25.04 -6.28 -4.41
N PRO A 181 24.85 -6.46 -3.09
CA PRO A 181 23.70 -5.93 -2.36
C PRO A 181 23.51 -4.43 -2.56
N ILE A 182 22.27 -3.98 -2.78
CA ILE A 182 21.98 -2.55 -2.94
C ILE A 182 22.28 -1.74 -1.66
N ALA A 183 22.38 -2.42 -0.51
CA ALA A 183 22.83 -1.83 0.75
C ALA A 183 24.26 -1.26 0.68
N ASP A 184 25.11 -1.83 -0.16
CA ASP A 184 26.50 -1.42 -0.35
C ASP A 184 26.64 -0.25 -1.34
N ALA A 185 25.57 0.09 -2.07
CA ALA A 185 25.53 1.29 -2.90
C ALA A 185 25.33 2.55 -2.05
N HIS A 186 26.33 3.42 -2.05
CA HIS A 186 26.37 4.67 -1.27
C HIS A 186 26.18 5.92 -2.14
N THR A 187 26.50 5.82 -3.44
CA THR A 187 26.30 6.92 -4.41
C THR A 187 25.23 6.61 -5.44
N ARG A 188 24.76 7.64 -6.15
CA ARG A 188 23.79 7.48 -7.25
C ARG A 188 24.37 6.63 -8.39
N ALA A 189 25.66 6.80 -8.67
CA ALA A 189 26.36 6.04 -9.69
C ALA A 189 26.49 4.56 -9.30
N GLU A 190 26.88 4.27 -8.05
CA GLU A 190 26.93 2.90 -7.52
C GLU A 190 25.57 2.22 -7.53
N ALA A 191 24.48 2.93 -7.17
CA ALA A 191 23.14 2.35 -7.21
C ALA A 191 22.71 2.02 -8.65
N ALA A 192 23.02 2.89 -9.61
CA ALA A 192 22.75 2.64 -11.02
C ALA A 192 23.60 1.49 -11.59
N ASP A 193 24.86 1.38 -11.17
CA ASP A 193 25.78 0.30 -11.56
C ASP A 193 25.34 -1.05 -10.96
N CYS A 194 25.05 -1.08 -9.66
CA CYS A 194 24.49 -2.24 -8.94
C CYS A 194 23.25 -2.81 -9.67
N VAL A 195 22.30 -1.94 -10.03
CA VAL A 195 21.11 -2.35 -10.81
C VAL A 195 21.46 -2.84 -12.20
N ALA A 196 22.43 -2.22 -12.89
CA ALA A 196 22.85 -2.66 -14.22
C ALA A 196 23.48 -4.07 -14.19
N ARG A 197 24.30 -4.35 -13.17
CA ARG A 197 24.93 -5.66 -12.95
C ARG A 197 23.90 -6.72 -12.59
N ALA A 198 23.00 -6.42 -11.65
CA ALA A 198 21.91 -7.32 -11.29
C ALA A 198 21.03 -7.65 -12.51
N ALA A 199 20.64 -6.64 -13.29
CA ALA A 199 19.89 -6.85 -14.51
C ALA A 199 20.64 -7.76 -15.50
N ARG A 200 21.94 -7.56 -15.68
CA ARG A 200 22.77 -8.40 -16.58
C ARG A 200 22.89 -9.83 -16.08
N ALA A 201 23.10 -10.04 -14.78
CA ALA A 201 23.18 -11.35 -14.15
C ALA A 201 21.87 -12.14 -14.36
N GLU A 202 20.73 -11.45 -14.26
CA GLU A 202 19.42 -12.02 -14.56
C GLU A 202 19.09 -12.08 -16.07
N GLY A 203 20.05 -11.81 -16.96
CA GLY A 203 19.85 -11.88 -18.41
C GLY A 203 18.86 -10.84 -18.96
N ILE A 204 18.80 -9.66 -18.35
CA ILE A 204 18.02 -8.50 -18.83
C ILE A 204 18.97 -7.56 -19.58
N GLU A 205 18.75 -7.42 -20.89
CA GLU A 205 19.56 -6.54 -21.73
C GLU A 205 19.16 -5.07 -21.58
N LEU A 206 19.94 -4.31 -20.83
CA LEU A 206 19.79 -2.86 -20.73
C LEU A 206 20.62 -2.14 -21.80
N ARG A 207 20.06 -1.07 -22.38
CA ARG A 207 20.82 -0.06 -23.12
C ARG A 207 21.65 0.79 -22.14
N GLY A 208 21.11 1.02 -20.95
CA GLY A 208 21.77 1.73 -19.87
C GLY A 208 20.81 2.06 -18.73
N THR A 209 21.36 2.61 -17.67
CA THR A 209 20.65 3.21 -16.54
C THR A 209 20.71 4.73 -16.64
N GLN A 210 19.71 5.41 -16.07
CA GLN A 210 19.74 6.86 -15.87
C GLN A 210 20.09 7.17 -14.40
N ASP A 211 20.20 8.46 -14.08
CA ASP A 211 20.54 8.92 -12.73
C ASP A 211 19.62 8.30 -11.66
N ALA A 212 20.23 7.56 -10.73
CA ALA A 212 19.54 7.04 -9.57
C ALA A 212 19.14 8.17 -8.63
N THR A 213 17.96 8.07 -8.03
CA THR A 213 17.46 9.00 -7.02
C THR A 213 17.37 8.30 -5.67
N ARG A 214 18.02 8.86 -4.65
CA ARG A 214 17.91 8.36 -3.27
C ARG A 214 16.57 8.82 -2.69
N THR A 215 15.85 7.91 -2.03
CA THR A 215 14.62 8.21 -1.30
C THR A 215 14.80 7.91 0.19
N PRO A 216 13.88 8.36 1.05
CA PRO A 216 13.89 7.98 2.45
C PRO A 216 13.76 6.47 2.69
N TRP A 217 13.39 5.64 1.72
CA TRP A 217 13.20 4.20 1.90
C TRP A 217 14.13 3.32 1.06
N GLY A 218 14.93 3.92 0.18
CA GLY A 218 15.89 3.21 -0.66
C GLY A 218 16.25 4.00 -1.91
N TRP A 219 16.06 3.41 -3.09
CA TRP A 219 16.49 3.98 -4.37
C TRP A 219 15.41 3.92 -5.45
N GLN A 220 15.47 4.86 -6.39
CA GLN A 220 14.77 4.79 -7.66
C GLN A 220 15.79 4.83 -8.80
N VAL A 221 15.75 3.84 -9.69
CA VAL A 221 16.69 3.72 -10.80
C VAL A 221 15.89 3.55 -12.09
N PRO A 222 15.86 4.58 -12.97
CA PRO A 222 15.28 4.41 -14.30
C PRO A 222 16.23 3.58 -15.17
N VAL A 223 15.72 2.49 -15.74
CA VAL A 223 16.44 1.62 -16.67
C VAL A 223 15.87 1.77 -18.08
N ILE A 224 16.72 1.64 -19.08
CA ILE A 224 16.34 1.65 -20.49
C ILE A 224 16.63 0.28 -21.07
N LEU A 225 15.59 -0.44 -21.49
CA LEU A 225 15.71 -1.76 -22.10
C LEU A 225 16.31 -1.63 -23.51
N ARG A 226 17.29 -2.49 -23.84
CA ARG A 226 17.80 -2.66 -25.21
C ARG A 226 16.91 -3.61 -26.00
N ARG A 227 16.49 -4.71 -25.36
CA ARG A 227 15.64 -5.76 -25.91
C ARG A 227 14.66 -6.25 -24.84
N GLY A 228 13.57 -6.88 -25.27
CA GLY A 228 12.53 -7.39 -24.37
C GLY A 228 11.40 -6.39 -24.11
N THR A 229 10.60 -6.66 -23.10
CA THR A 229 9.42 -5.86 -22.74
C THR A 229 9.44 -5.52 -21.24
N PRO A 230 8.79 -4.43 -20.81
CA PRO A 230 8.59 -4.16 -19.38
C PRO A 230 7.96 -5.34 -18.64
N ALA A 231 7.03 -6.05 -19.28
CA ALA A 231 6.44 -7.30 -18.77
C ALA A 231 7.49 -8.38 -18.47
N GLY A 232 8.45 -8.57 -19.38
CA GLY A 232 9.56 -9.51 -19.18
C GLY A 232 10.48 -9.11 -18.02
N LEU A 233 10.67 -7.80 -17.79
CA LEU A 233 11.38 -7.32 -16.59
C LEU A 233 10.54 -7.57 -15.32
N VAL A 234 9.24 -7.27 -15.35
CA VAL A 234 8.34 -7.46 -14.20
C VAL A 234 8.26 -8.94 -13.79
N ALA A 235 8.35 -9.85 -14.76
CA ALA A 235 8.42 -11.29 -14.49
C ALA A 235 9.69 -11.69 -13.72
N LYS A 236 10.78 -10.92 -13.85
CA LYS A 236 12.08 -11.19 -13.21
C LYS A 236 12.33 -10.43 -11.89
N LEU A 237 11.29 -9.81 -11.32
CA LEU A 237 11.47 -9.00 -10.10
C LEU A 237 11.89 -9.82 -8.90
N GLY A 238 11.44 -11.07 -8.77
CA GLY A 238 11.81 -11.92 -7.62
C GLY A 238 13.28 -12.32 -7.63
N GLU A 239 13.83 -12.64 -8.81
CA GLU A 239 15.25 -12.93 -8.97
C GLU A 239 16.09 -11.67 -8.72
N LEU A 240 15.66 -10.51 -9.26
CA LEU A 240 16.33 -9.23 -9.00
C LEU A 240 16.30 -8.85 -7.51
N GLU A 241 15.20 -9.11 -6.78
CA GLU A 241 15.13 -8.90 -5.33
C GLU A 241 16.20 -9.72 -4.61
N THR A 242 16.37 -10.98 -5.01
CA THR A 242 17.39 -11.88 -4.44
C THR A 242 18.80 -11.36 -4.72
N THR A 243 19.08 -11.02 -5.99
CA THR A 243 20.40 -10.55 -6.44
C THR A 243 20.78 -9.18 -5.85
N LEU A 244 19.79 -8.34 -5.54
CA LEU A 244 19.99 -7.02 -4.91
C LEU A 244 19.94 -7.07 -3.38
N ASP A 245 19.68 -8.23 -2.77
CA ASP A 245 19.43 -8.42 -1.33
C ASP A 245 18.36 -7.46 -0.78
N LEU A 246 17.21 -7.44 -1.46
CA LEU A 246 16.02 -6.68 -1.07
C LEU A 246 15.05 -7.57 -0.28
N PRO A 247 14.26 -6.99 0.65
CA PRO A 247 13.15 -7.72 1.24
C PRO A 247 12.17 -8.16 0.15
N ALA A 248 11.46 -9.28 0.38
CA ALA A 248 10.44 -9.75 -0.55
C ALA A 248 9.36 -8.65 -0.79
N GLY A 249 9.07 -8.36 -2.06
CA GLY A 249 8.17 -7.25 -2.42
C GLY A 249 8.81 -5.86 -2.33
N GLY A 250 10.10 -5.79 -2.01
CA GLY A 250 10.89 -4.57 -1.94
C GLY A 250 11.22 -3.99 -3.32
N LEU A 251 11.07 -4.74 -4.42
CA LEU A 251 11.30 -4.22 -5.76
C LEU A 251 10.00 -3.98 -6.52
N LEU A 252 9.81 -2.75 -6.98
CA LEU A 252 8.68 -2.36 -7.81
C LEU A 252 9.18 -1.85 -9.16
N ALA A 253 8.45 -2.17 -10.22
CA ALA A 253 8.73 -1.66 -11.55
C ALA A 253 7.50 -0.96 -12.12
N ALA A 254 7.71 0.25 -12.65
CA ALA A 254 6.69 0.99 -13.37
C ALA A 254 7.18 1.31 -14.78
N ALA A 255 6.47 0.83 -15.79
CA ALA A 255 6.75 1.22 -17.17
C ALA A 255 6.40 2.69 -17.40
N ASP A 256 7.29 3.43 -18.09
CA ASP A 256 6.99 4.79 -18.51
C ASP A 256 6.00 4.76 -19.67
N ARG A 257 4.85 5.40 -19.48
CA ARG A 257 3.77 5.44 -20.49
C ARG A 257 4.16 6.20 -21.76
N THR A 258 5.08 7.14 -21.67
CA THR A 258 5.55 7.95 -22.80
C THR A 258 6.70 7.26 -23.56
N ARG A 259 7.47 6.42 -22.87
CA ARG A 259 8.64 5.72 -23.41
C ARG A 259 8.66 4.27 -22.95
N ARG A 260 8.06 3.38 -23.74
CA ARG A 260 7.91 1.95 -23.40
C ARG A 260 9.21 1.23 -23.06
N ALA A 261 10.35 1.65 -23.61
CA ALA A 261 11.65 1.08 -23.29
C ALA A 261 12.19 1.51 -21.92
N ARG A 262 11.63 2.56 -21.31
CA ARG A 262 12.03 3.08 -20.01
C ARG A 262 11.14 2.49 -18.91
N VAL A 263 11.78 1.94 -17.89
CA VAL A 263 11.12 1.39 -16.70
C VAL A 263 11.76 1.99 -15.47
N VAL A 264 10.96 2.46 -14.51
CA VAL A 264 11.47 2.98 -13.24
C VAL A 264 11.43 1.86 -12.21
N LEU A 265 12.61 1.40 -11.79
CA LEU A 265 12.77 0.45 -10.69
C LEU A 265 12.82 1.20 -9.37
N ARG A 266 12.08 0.72 -8.37
CA ARG A 266 12.02 1.29 -7.03
C ARG A 266 12.41 0.20 -6.04
N LEU A 267 13.56 0.41 -5.40
CA LEU A 267 14.24 -0.54 -4.53
C LEU A 267 14.00 -0.10 -3.09
N ALA A 268 12.95 -0.64 -2.46
CA ALA A 268 12.61 -0.41 -1.07
C ALA A 268 13.42 -1.32 -0.14
N GLN A 269 14.38 -0.72 0.55
CA GLN A 269 15.18 -1.39 1.57
C GLN A 269 14.48 -1.39 2.95
N ARG A 270 13.44 -0.57 3.11
CA ARG A 270 12.61 -0.44 4.31
C ARG A 270 11.20 0.04 3.93
N ASP A 271 10.25 -0.08 4.85
CA ASP A 271 8.86 0.34 4.60
C ASP A 271 8.80 1.85 4.30
N PRO A 272 8.35 2.26 3.08
CA PRO A 272 8.23 3.66 2.68
C PRO A 272 7.24 4.47 3.52
N PHE A 273 6.37 3.82 4.29
CA PHE A 273 5.35 4.45 5.11
C PHE A 273 5.66 4.43 6.61
N THR A 274 6.91 4.14 6.98
CA THR A 274 7.36 4.25 8.37
C THR A 274 7.18 5.70 8.85
N GLY A 275 6.50 5.90 9.98
CA GLY A 275 6.27 7.23 10.56
C GLY A 275 5.19 8.05 9.86
N LEU A 276 4.31 7.42 9.08
CA LEU A 276 3.15 8.07 8.45
C LEU A 276 2.30 8.79 9.52
N PRO A 277 1.93 10.08 9.32
CA PRO A 277 1.02 10.76 10.23
C PRO A 277 -0.37 10.11 10.24
N PRO A 278 -1.14 10.26 11.33
CA PRO A 278 -2.52 9.80 11.41
C PRO A 278 -3.40 10.51 10.38
N ALA A 279 -4.65 10.05 10.24
CA ALA A 279 -5.64 10.69 9.38
C ALA A 279 -5.79 12.17 9.70
N ILE A 280 -5.99 12.99 8.66
CA ILE A 280 -6.16 14.44 8.79
C ILE A 280 -7.46 14.70 9.55
N ASN A 281 -7.36 15.40 10.68
CA ASN A 281 -8.55 15.88 11.38
C ASN A 281 -9.13 17.08 10.61
N ARG A 282 -10.38 16.96 10.15
CA ARG A 282 -11.09 18.00 9.39
C ARG A 282 -12.22 18.57 10.22
N PRO A 283 -12.40 19.89 10.35
CA PRO A 283 -13.58 20.46 11.00
C PRO A 283 -14.88 20.21 10.23
N PRO A 284 -16.07 20.19 10.87
CA PRO A 284 -17.36 20.03 10.18
C PRO A 284 -17.57 21.11 9.11
N GLY A 285 -18.05 20.69 7.93
CA GLY A 285 -18.31 21.59 6.81
C GLY A 285 -17.08 22.27 6.20
N SER A 286 -15.87 21.88 6.59
CA SER A 286 -14.64 22.57 6.17
C SER A 286 -14.19 22.24 4.74
N GLY A 287 -14.64 21.12 4.19
CA GLY A 287 -14.29 20.70 2.83
C GLY A 287 -15.45 20.81 1.85
N SER A 288 -15.14 20.65 0.57
CA SER A 288 -16.12 20.38 -0.48
C SER A 288 -15.80 19.05 -1.16
N ILE A 289 -16.83 18.29 -1.52
CA ILE A 289 -16.68 17.05 -2.29
C ILE A 289 -16.14 17.30 -3.70
N ARG A 290 -16.20 18.55 -4.17
CA ARG A 290 -15.68 19.00 -5.47
C ARG A 290 -14.15 18.97 -5.51
N ASP A 291 -13.50 19.06 -4.34
CA ASP A 291 -12.06 19.04 -4.22
C ASP A 291 -11.54 17.60 -4.03
N PRO A 292 -10.32 17.28 -4.53
CA PRO A 292 -9.68 16.01 -4.25
C PRO A 292 -9.45 15.80 -2.74
N GLN A 293 -9.88 14.65 -2.23
CA GLN A 293 -9.79 14.32 -0.81
C GLN A 293 -8.48 13.61 -0.48
N VAL A 294 -7.64 14.22 0.36
CA VAL A 294 -6.37 13.61 0.82
C VAL A 294 -6.63 12.51 1.85
N VAL A 295 -6.42 11.25 1.47
CA VAL A 295 -6.75 10.09 2.31
C VAL A 295 -5.54 9.24 2.68
N GLY A 296 -4.39 9.52 2.08
CA GLY A 296 -3.20 8.70 2.25
C GLY A 296 -1.92 9.40 1.79
N VAL A 297 -0.87 8.62 1.65
CA VAL A 297 0.40 9.03 1.07
C VAL A 297 0.84 7.94 0.08
N ARG A 298 1.42 8.35 -1.04
CA ARG A 298 2.01 7.46 -2.05
C ARG A 298 3.45 7.15 -1.67
N MET A 299 4.00 6.05 -2.20
CA MET A 299 5.37 5.63 -1.87
C MET A 299 6.43 6.72 -2.15
N ASP A 300 6.21 7.56 -3.15
CA ASP A 300 7.11 8.69 -3.48
C ASP A 300 7.01 9.87 -2.49
N GLY A 301 6.16 9.79 -1.48
CA GLY A 301 5.92 10.82 -0.47
C GLY A 301 4.84 11.83 -0.86
N THR A 302 4.29 11.77 -2.09
CA THR A 302 3.19 12.63 -2.50
C THR A 302 1.88 12.22 -1.84
N GLU A 303 0.94 13.16 -1.69
CA GLU A 303 -0.35 12.85 -1.08
C GLU A 303 -1.20 11.95 -1.99
N LEU A 304 -1.86 10.95 -1.39
CA LEU A 304 -2.91 10.20 -2.07
C LEU A 304 -4.20 11.01 -1.97
N ALA A 305 -4.50 11.79 -3.00
CA ALA A 305 -5.72 12.56 -3.12
C ALA A 305 -6.68 11.93 -4.13
N LEU A 306 -7.96 11.75 -3.76
CA LEU A 306 -8.97 11.09 -4.58
C LEU A 306 -10.15 12.01 -4.88
N CYS A 307 -10.53 12.09 -6.14
CA CYS A 307 -11.76 12.76 -6.56
C CYS A 307 -12.95 11.80 -6.39
N LEU A 308 -13.91 12.15 -5.53
CA LEU A 308 -15.08 11.31 -5.24
C LEU A 308 -16.39 11.86 -5.83
N LEU A 309 -16.36 13.07 -6.42
CA LEU A 309 -17.54 13.70 -7.01
C LEU A 309 -18.01 13.00 -8.29
N GLY A 310 -19.08 12.22 -8.21
CA GLY A 310 -19.63 11.47 -9.34
C GLY A 310 -18.66 10.43 -9.92
N VAL A 311 -17.71 9.96 -9.11
CA VAL A 311 -16.71 8.95 -9.49
C VAL A 311 -16.99 7.70 -8.67
N HIS A 312 -17.68 6.73 -9.28
CA HIS A 312 -17.90 5.44 -8.65
C HIS A 312 -16.57 4.72 -8.39
N ALA A 313 -16.48 4.07 -7.24
CA ALA A 313 -15.27 3.41 -6.78
C ALA A 313 -15.51 1.94 -6.43
N VAL A 314 -14.48 1.12 -6.64
CA VAL A 314 -14.41 -0.26 -6.13
C VAL A 314 -13.21 -0.42 -5.21
N VAL A 315 -13.42 -1.09 -4.07
CA VAL A 315 -12.41 -1.38 -3.05
C VAL A 315 -12.33 -2.88 -2.82
N ILE A 316 -11.22 -3.49 -3.22
CA ILE A 316 -10.98 -4.93 -3.05
C ILE A 316 -9.85 -5.17 -2.06
N GLY A 317 -10.05 -6.11 -1.14
CA GLY A 317 -8.99 -6.60 -0.27
C GLY A 317 -9.48 -7.71 0.63
N VAL A 318 -8.66 -8.74 0.85
CA VAL A 318 -9.00 -9.87 1.72
C VAL A 318 -9.18 -9.45 3.18
N SER A 319 -9.68 -10.36 4.02
CA SER A 319 -9.73 -10.12 5.47
C SER A 319 -8.33 -9.74 6.01
N GLY A 320 -8.26 -8.73 6.89
CA GLY A 320 -7.00 -8.19 7.41
C GLY A 320 -6.26 -7.25 6.45
N ALA A 321 -6.72 -7.03 5.22
CA ALA A 321 -6.05 -6.15 4.26
C ALA A 321 -6.13 -4.65 4.60
N GLY A 322 -7.00 -4.25 5.54
CA GLY A 322 -7.24 -2.85 5.89
C GLY A 322 -8.41 -2.19 5.14
N LYS A 323 -9.29 -2.97 4.51
CA LYS A 323 -10.46 -2.48 3.76
C LYS A 323 -11.37 -1.56 4.59
N SER A 324 -11.81 -2.00 5.76
CA SER A 324 -12.69 -1.19 6.61
C SER A 324 -12.04 0.10 7.10
N GLN A 325 -10.70 0.13 7.24
CA GLN A 325 -9.96 1.35 7.55
C GLN A 325 -9.98 2.31 6.34
N ALA A 326 -9.70 1.81 5.13
CA ALA A 326 -9.74 2.62 3.91
C ALA A 326 -11.14 3.22 3.68
N LEU A 327 -12.20 2.41 3.80
CA LEU A 327 -13.60 2.88 3.69
C LEU A 327 -13.91 3.95 4.74
N ARG A 328 -13.46 3.77 5.98
CA ARG A 328 -13.66 4.74 7.05
C ARG A 328 -12.94 6.05 6.80
N THR A 329 -11.70 6.01 6.30
CA THR A 329 -10.95 7.22 5.96
C THR A 329 -11.60 7.97 4.79
N LEU A 330 -12.12 7.25 3.79
CA LEU A 330 -12.89 7.87 2.70
C LEU A 330 -14.18 8.53 3.21
N ALA A 331 -14.95 7.79 4.02
CA ALA A 331 -16.22 8.29 4.57
C ALA A 331 -16.03 9.46 5.54
N ASP A 332 -14.97 9.45 6.37
CA ASP A 332 -14.62 10.57 7.24
C ASP A 332 -14.34 11.83 6.42
N ALA A 333 -13.54 11.71 5.35
CA ALA A 333 -13.25 12.83 4.46
C ALA A 333 -14.53 13.39 3.81
N VAL A 334 -15.42 12.53 3.30
CA VAL A 334 -16.70 12.95 2.72
C VAL A 334 -17.63 13.58 3.77
N SER A 335 -17.73 13.00 4.96
CA SER A 335 -18.59 13.51 6.05
C SER A 335 -18.14 14.88 6.59
N ALA A 336 -16.89 15.26 6.34
CA ALA A 336 -16.37 16.57 6.66
C ALA A 336 -16.79 17.64 5.64
N CYS A 337 -17.27 17.24 4.46
CA CYS A 337 -17.68 18.16 3.42
C CYS A 337 -19.03 18.79 3.75
N GLY A 338 -19.16 20.10 3.51
CA GLY A 338 -20.40 20.83 3.74
C GLY A 338 -21.48 20.56 2.68
N ASP A 339 -21.11 19.92 1.57
CA ASP A 339 -21.94 19.74 0.37
C ASP A 339 -22.09 18.26 -0.04
N ALA A 340 -21.85 17.31 0.87
CA ALA A 340 -22.03 15.89 0.62
C ALA A 340 -22.56 15.13 1.83
N LEU A 341 -23.20 13.99 1.54
CA LEU A 341 -23.74 13.06 2.52
C LEU A 341 -23.16 11.67 2.32
N VAL A 342 -23.04 10.93 3.44
CA VAL A 342 -22.63 9.52 3.42
C VAL A 342 -23.80 8.64 3.86
N TRP A 343 -24.11 7.65 3.04
CA TRP A 343 -24.94 6.50 3.42
C TRP A 343 -24.06 5.26 3.55
N ASP A 344 -24.31 4.45 4.56
CA ASP A 344 -23.52 3.26 4.91
C ASP A 344 -24.42 2.02 4.92
N LEU A 345 -24.25 1.19 3.90
CA LEU A 345 -25.02 -0.03 3.68
C LEU A 345 -24.08 -1.22 3.89
N ASP A 346 -24.35 -2.03 4.92
CA ASP A 346 -23.48 -3.16 5.27
C ASP A 346 -24.33 -4.38 5.66
N PRO A 347 -24.49 -5.38 4.78
CA PRO A 347 -25.23 -6.61 5.06
C PRO A 347 -24.47 -7.57 5.99
N ALA A 348 -23.23 -7.28 6.34
CA ALA A 348 -22.29 -8.21 6.94
C ALA A 348 -21.85 -7.86 8.36
N GLY A 349 -21.93 -6.60 8.79
CA GLY A 349 -21.48 -6.22 10.12
C GLY A 349 -21.65 -4.75 10.50
N ASN A 350 -20.56 -4.20 11.04
CA ASN A 350 -20.56 -2.89 11.70
C ASN A 350 -20.16 -1.74 10.77
N GLY A 351 -19.70 -2.01 9.53
CA GLY A 351 -19.41 -1.03 8.49
C GLY A 351 -18.70 0.23 9.00
N LEU A 352 -19.33 1.37 8.77
CA LEU A 352 -18.86 2.68 9.22
C LEU A 352 -19.41 3.11 10.59
N ALA A 353 -19.86 2.18 11.44
CA ALA A 353 -20.48 2.49 12.74
C ALA A 353 -19.61 3.36 13.65
N ALA A 354 -18.29 3.29 13.51
CA ALA A 354 -17.36 4.14 14.25
C ALA A 354 -17.61 5.64 13.99
N LEU A 355 -18.08 6.04 12.80
CA LEU A 355 -18.42 7.42 12.47
C LEU A 355 -19.78 7.86 13.05
N GLY A 356 -20.57 6.95 13.62
CA GLY A 356 -21.78 7.25 14.37
C GLY A 356 -22.70 8.28 13.68
N GLY A 357 -22.94 9.40 14.36
CA GLY A 357 -23.80 10.49 13.88
C GLY A 357 -23.25 11.29 12.69
N GLY A 358 -22.04 10.99 12.21
CA GLY A 358 -21.50 11.53 10.95
C GLY A 358 -22.06 10.88 9.69
N ILE A 359 -22.85 9.81 9.83
CA ILE A 359 -23.46 9.08 8.73
C ILE A 359 -24.95 9.42 8.65
N ALA A 360 -25.42 9.85 7.48
CA ALA A 360 -26.78 10.34 7.29
C ALA A 360 -27.83 9.23 7.24
N ARG A 361 -27.47 8.04 6.74
CA ARG A 361 -28.32 6.85 6.73
C ARG A 361 -27.47 5.59 6.90
N ARG A 362 -27.94 4.67 7.75
CA ARG A 362 -27.28 3.38 8.00
C ARG A 362 -28.31 2.28 7.87
N GLU A 363 -28.01 1.28 7.05
CA GLU A 363 -28.86 0.10 6.88
C GLU A 363 -28.00 -1.15 7.01
N ARG A 364 -28.59 -2.20 7.60
CA ARG A 364 -27.92 -3.48 7.89
C ARG A 364 -28.73 -4.68 7.46
N ASP A 365 -30.05 -4.58 7.51
CA ASP A 365 -30.92 -5.64 7.02
C ASP A 365 -31.11 -5.51 5.50
N PRO A 366 -31.35 -6.64 4.79
CA PRO A 366 -31.49 -6.63 3.34
C PRO A 366 -32.63 -5.74 2.81
N ALA A 367 -33.73 -5.58 3.55
CA ALA A 367 -34.88 -4.79 3.12
C ALA A 367 -34.56 -3.29 3.20
N GLY A 368 -34.00 -2.82 4.31
CA GLY A 368 -33.51 -1.45 4.50
C GLY A 368 -32.43 -1.09 3.49
N ILE A 369 -31.49 -1.99 3.20
CA ILE A 369 -30.46 -1.77 2.18
C ILE A 369 -31.08 -1.62 0.78
N THR A 370 -32.03 -2.49 0.43
CA THR A 370 -32.73 -2.42 -0.86
C THR A 370 -33.54 -1.12 -0.96
N ASP A 371 -34.22 -0.73 0.11
CA ASP A 371 -34.97 0.52 0.20
C ASP A 371 -34.06 1.76 0.01
N ALA A 372 -32.88 1.76 0.65
CA ALA A 372 -31.90 2.82 0.49
C ALA A 372 -31.37 2.91 -0.95
N LEU A 373 -31.05 1.79 -1.57
CA LEU A 373 -30.60 1.80 -2.96
C LEU A 373 -31.69 2.25 -3.92
N ALA A 374 -32.95 1.90 -3.66
CA ALA A 374 -34.08 2.38 -4.44
C ALA A 374 -34.28 3.89 -4.30
N ASP A 375 -34.12 4.44 -3.09
CA ASP A 375 -34.15 5.89 -2.88
C ASP A 375 -32.99 6.60 -3.60
N ALA A 376 -31.78 6.05 -3.52
CA ALA A 376 -30.61 6.60 -4.22
C ALA A 376 -30.79 6.58 -5.74
N LEU A 377 -31.34 5.51 -6.29
CA LEU A 377 -31.65 5.39 -7.71
C LEU A 377 -32.73 6.39 -8.15
N ALA A 378 -33.82 6.50 -7.38
CA ALA A 378 -34.87 7.47 -7.67
C ALA A 378 -34.34 8.92 -7.65
N LEU A 379 -33.45 9.25 -6.72
CA LEU A 379 -32.76 10.55 -6.72
C LEU A 379 -31.88 10.73 -7.96
N ALA A 380 -31.20 9.66 -8.41
CA ALA A 380 -30.35 9.71 -9.58
C ALA A 380 -31.14 9.98 -10.86
N ASP A 381 -32.37 9.46 -10.94
CA ASP A 381 -33.29 9.66 -12.06
C ASP A 381 -33.91 11.06 -12.12
N VAL A 382 -34.31 11.62 -10.97
CA VAL A 382 -35.06 12.89 -10.95
C VAL A 382 -34.16 14.10 -11.07
N ARG A 383 -32.99 14.11 -10.44
CA ARG A 383 -32.09 15.27 -10.41
C ARG A 383 -31.69 15.78 -11.81
N PRO A 384 -31.38 14.92 -12.80
CA PRO A 384 -31.10 15.37 -14.16
C PRO A 384 -32.22 16.18 -14.81
N ARG A 385 -33.49 15.93 -14.46
CA ARG A 385 -34.66 16.64 -15.00
C ARG A 385 -34.81 18.04 -14.39
N MET A 386 -34.26 18.25 -13.20
CA MET A 386 -34.30 19.50 -12.46
C MET A 386 -33.17 20.47 -12.82
N LEU A 387 -32.14 20.01 -13.55
CA LEU A 387 -30.92 20.81 -13.78
C LEU A 387 -31.17 22.13 -14.51
N ALA A 388 -32.05 22.11 -15.52
CA ALA A 388 -32.39 23.31 -16.30
C ALA A 388 -33.18 24.30 -15.46
N GLU A 389 -34.19 23.82 -14.74
CA GLU A 389 -35.03 24.63 -13.83
C GLU A 389 -34.19 25.28 -12.71
N LEU A 390 -33.17 24.58 -12.24
CA LEU A 390 -32.27 25.05 -11.19
C LEU A 390 -31.04 25.82 -11.71
N GLY A 391 -30.89 25.98 -13.03
CA GLY A 391 -29.76 26.71 -13.63
C GLY A 391 -28.38 26.08 -13.39
N MET A 392 -28.28 24.75 -13.24
CA MET A 392 -27.06 24.06 -12.82
C MET A 392 -26.12 23.60 -13.95
N GLY A 393 -26.52 23.77 -15.21
CA GLY A 393 -25.79 23.26 -16.37
C GLY A 393 -25.94 21.74 -16.57
N ASP A 394 -24.87 21.09 -17.04
CA ASP A 394 -24.94 19.69 -17.53
C ASP A 394 -24.95 18.61 -16.44
N ALA A 395 -24.67 18.96 -15.18
CA ALA A 395 -24.64 18.01 -14.08
C ALA A 395 -25.01 18.69 -12.77
N TRP A 396 -25.47 17.89 -11.80
CA TRP A 396 -25.79 18.38 -10.47
C TRP A 396 -24.55 19.03 -9.85
N ALA A 397 -24.74 20.22 -9.27
CA ALA A 397 -23.70 21.07 -8.71
C ALA A 397 -23.84 21.10 -7.18
N PRO A 398 -23.09 20.25 -6.43
CA PRO A 398 -23.31 20.07 -5.00
C PRO A 398 -23.12 21.35 -4.20
N SER A 399 -23.99 21.61 -3.25
CA SER A 399 -23.86 22.72 -2.28
C SER A 399 -24.43 22.28 -0.93
N PRO A 400 -24.25 23.06 0.15
CA PRO A 400 -24.86 22.72 1.44
C PRO A 400 -26.39 22.57 1.39
N ALA A 401 -27.06 23.36 0.53
CA ALA A 401 -28.50 23.26 0.32
C ALA A 401 -28.91 22.09 -0.58
N ARG A 402 -27.98 21.57 -1.40
CA ARG A 402 -28.24 20.57 -2.44
C ARG A 402 -27.06 19.58 -2.53
N PRO A 403 -26.87 18.75 -1.49
CA PRO A 403 -25.64 17.98 -1.36
C PRO A 403 -25.55 16.83 -2.36
N ALA A 404 -24.32 16.43 -2.67
CA ALA A 404 -24.02 15.15 -3.30
C ALA A 404 -24.34 14.00 -2.33
N LEU A 405 -24.55 12.81 -2.87
CA LEU A 405 -24.73 11.60 -2.08
C LEU A 405 -23.62 10.59 -2.39
N VAL A 406 -22.93 10.10 -1.37
CA VAL A 406 -21.97 9.01 -1.47
C VAL A 406 -22.53 7.82 -0.70
N VAL A 407 -22.85 6.75 -1.41
CA VAL A 407 -23.34 5.50 -0.84
C VAL A 407 -22.18 4.52 -0.77
N VAL A 408 -21.80 4.15 0.45
CA VAL A 408 -20.79 3.13 0.74
C VAL A 408 -21.50 1.81 0.96
N ILE A 409 -21.12 0.80 0.19
CA ILE A 409 -21.61 -0.57 0.31
C ILE A 409 -20.43 -1.44 0.75
N ASP A 410 -20.42 -1.84 2.02
CA ASP A 410 -19.50 -2.88 2.48
C ASP A 410 -20.05 -4.26 2.10
N GLU A 411 -19.16 -5.19 1.76
CA GLU A 411 -19.51 -6.54 1.30
C GLU A 411 -20.61 -6.60 0.21
N TYR A 412 -20.41 -5.87 -0.91
CA TYR A 412 -21.29 -5.93 -2.09
C TYR A 412 -21.73 -7.35 -2.51
N PRO A 413 -20.85 -8.39 -2.50
CA PRO A 413 -21.24 -9.75 -2.86
C PRO A 413 -22.38 -10.33 -2.02
N ARG A 414 -22.57 -9.84 -0.78
CA ARG A 414 -23.61 -10.31 0.16
C ARG A 414 -24.97 -9.62 -0.01
N LEU A 415 -25.08 -8.64 -0.92
CA LEU A 415 -26.36 -8.03 -1.25
C LEU A 415 -27.35 -9.04 -1.87
N SER A 416 -28.65 -8.79 -1.67
CA SER A 416 -29.70 -9.49 -2.41
C SER A 416 -29.58 -9.22 -3.92
N GLN A 417 -30.12 -10.10 -4.76
CA GLN A 417 -30.09 -9.90 -6.22
C GLN A 417 -30.76 -8.58 -6.62
N GLN A 418 -31.87 -8.22 -5.98
CA GLN A 418 -32.57 -6.95 -6.22
C GLN A 418 -31.68 -5.74 -5.86
N ALA A 419 -31.04 -5.76 -4.69
CA ALA A 419 -30.13 -4.69 -4.28
C ALA A 419 -28.93 -4.57 -5.23
N LYS A 420 -28.39 -5.70 -5.72
CA LYS A 420 -27.32 -5.70 -6.73
C LYS A 420 -27.77 -5.05 -8.04
N ALA A 421 -28.98 -5.37 -8.51
CA ALA A 421 -29.55 -4.78 -9.72
C ALA A 421 -29.69 -3.25 -9.58
N LEU A 422 -30.26 -2.77 -8.47
CA LEU A 422 -30.40 -1.33 -8.19
C LEU A 422 -29.03 -0.62 -8.14
N ALA A 423 -28.03 -1.25 -7.53
CA ALA A 423 -26.68 -0.68 -7.50
C ALA A 423 -26.05 -0.61 -8.90
N VAL A 424 -26.27 -1.62 -9.76
CA VAL A 424 -25.80 -1.61 -11.16
C VAL A 424 -26.49 -0.51 -11.97
N ASP A 425 -27.81 -0.36 -11.86
CA ASP A 425 -28.55 0.73 -12.51
C ASP A 425 -28.01 2.09 -12.07
N LEU A 426 -27.75 2.24 -10.77
CA LEU A 426 -27.21 3.47 -10.21
C LEU A 426 -25.77 3.75 -10.68
N LEU A 427 -24.94 2.75 -10.97
CA LEU A 427 -23.61 2.96 -11.59
C LEU A 427 -23.73 3.62 -12.97
N HIS A 428 -24.79 3.33 -13.73
CA HIS A 428 -24.99 3.86 -15.07
C HIS A 428 -25.45 5.32 -15.08
N ILE A 429 -26.30 5.72 -14.11
CA ILE A 429 -26.95 7.04 -14.12
C ILE A 429 -26.49 8.00 -13.02
N GLY A 430 -25.78 7.52 -11.98
CA GLY A 430 -25.42 8.29 -10.79
C GLY A 430 -24.44 9.44 -11.03
N ARG A 431 -23.63 9.37 -12.09
CA ARG A 431 -22.58 10.38 -12.38
C ARG A 431 -23.14 11.78 -12.59
N LYS A 432 -24.20 11.94 -13.39
CA LYS A 432 -24.80 13.26 -13.72
C LYS A 432 -25.55 13.86 -12.52
N SER A 433 -26.13 13.02 -11.67
CA SER A 433 -26.90 13.40 -10.48
C SER A 433 -26.06 13.55 -9.20
N ARG A 434 -24.74 13.30 -9.29
CA ARG A 434 -23.77 13.30 -8.17
C ARG A 434 -24.18 12.37 -7.05
N ILE A 435 -24.59 11.16 -7.44
CA ILE A 435 -24.80 10.03 -6.55
C ILE A 435 -23.71 9.01 -6.84
N THR A 436 -22.73 8.97 -5.95
CA THR A 436 -21.53 8.13 -6.06
C THR A 436 -21.73 6.82 -5.29
N LEU A 437 -21.29 5.71 -5.87
CA LEU A 437 -21.21 4.42 -5.19
C LEU A 437 -19.75 4.10 -4.87
N ILE A 438 -19.51 3.61 -3.64
CA ILE A 438 -18.24 2.99 -3.24
C ILE A 438 -18.57 1.54 -2.89
N LEU A 439 -18.17 0.61 -3.76
CA LEU A 439 -18.45 -0.82 -3.62
C LEU A 439 -17.23 -1.53 -3.03
N ALA A 440 -17.41 -2.23 -1.92
CA ALA A 440 -16.33 -2.96 -1.28
C ALA A 440 -16.60 -4.47 -1.29
N ALA A 441 -15.55 -5.27 -1.51
CA ALA A 441 -15.63 -6.72 -1.47
C ALA A 441 -14.31 -7.32 -0.97
N ASN A 442 -14.39 -8.50 -0.34
CA ASN A 442 -13.18 -9.25 0.02
C ASN A 442 -12.48 -9.89 -1.18
N GLU A 443 -13.27 -10.13 -2.23
CA GLU A 443 -12.82 -10.82 -3.42
C GLU A 443 -13.55 -10.28 -4.65
N ALA A 444 -12.88 -10.28 -5.80
CA ALA A 444 -13.51 -10.02 -7.07
C ALA A 444 -13.75 -11.37 -7.75
N THR A 445 -15.01 -11.76 -7.88
CA THR A 445 -15.40 -12.88 -8.75
C THR A 445 -16.25 -12.32 -9.89
N SER A 446 -16.27 -13.01 -11.03
CA SER A 446 -17.13 -12.64 -12.17
C SER A 446 -18.60 -12.55 -11.74
N ASP A 447 -19.01 -13.40 -10.81
CA ASP A 447 -20.39 -13.50 -10.36
C ASP A 447 -20.72 -12.43 -9.29
N ALA A 448 -19.71 -11.99 -8.53
CA ALA A 448 -19.89 -11.05 -7.45
C ALA A 448 -19.63 -9.60 -7.84
N LEU A 449 -18.80 -9.31 -8.85
CA LEU A 449 -18.55 -7.96 -9.33
C LEU A 449 -18.93 -7.76 -10.80
N GLY A 450 -18.96 -8.80 -11.63
CA GLY A 450 -19.28 -8.65 -13.05
C GLY A 450 -18.26 -7.81 -13.83
N ALA A 451 -18.14 -8.05 -15.15
CA ALA A 451 -17.30 -7.21 -16.00
C ALA A 451 -17.78 -5.74 -16.02
N ALA A 452 -19.11 -5.53 -15.96
CA ALA A 452 -19.72 -4.21 -16.04
C ALA A 452 -19.32 -3.26 -14.89
N ILE A 453 -19.17 -3.75 -13.65
CA ILE A 453 -18.78 -2.89 -12.52
C ILE A 453 -17.32 -2.49 -12.62
N ALA A 454 -16.44 -3.42 -13.01
CA ALA A 454 -15.03 -3.13 -13.20
C ALA A 454 -14.79 -2.12 -14.33
N ASP A 455 -15.57 -2.18 -15.42
CA ASP A 455 -15.44 -1.25 -16.54
C ASP A 455 -16.06 0.13 -16.26
N THR A 456 -17.14 0.18 -15.47
CA THR A 456 -17.85 1.44 -15.17
C THR A 456 -17.20 2.24 -14.03
N THR A 457 -16.49 1.57 -13.11
CA THR A 457 -15.82 2.23 -11.97
C THR A 457 -14.49 2.87 -12.39
N ALA A 458 -14.40 4.19 -12.25
CA ALA A 458 -13.20 4.95 -12.63
C ALA A 458 -12.15 5.01 -11.51
N CYS A 459 -12.54 4.76 -10.25
CA CYS A 459 -11.64 4.65 -9.11
C CYS A 459 -11.57 3.19 -8.65
N LYS A 460 -10.37 2.60 -8.63
CA LYS A 460 -10.15 1.21 -8.24
C LYS A 460 -9.04 1.17 -7.19
N ILE A 461 -9.38 0.66 -6.01
CA ILE A 461 -8.48 0.58 -4.86
C ILE A 461 -8.28 -0.91 -4.55
N LEU A 462 -7.07 -1.42 -4.76
CA LEU A 462 -6.71 -2.80 -4.47
C LEU A 462 -5.73 -2.84 -3.30
N LEU A 463 -6.23 -3.25 -2.14
CA LEU A 463 -5.46 -3.62 -0.95
C LEU A 463 -4.86 -5.04 -1.15
N PRO A 464 -4.16 -5.66 -0.18
CA PRO A 464 -3.80 -7.08 -0.27
C PRO A 464 -4.96 -7.94 -0.80
N CYS A 465 -4.76 -8.58 -1.94
CA CYS A 465 -5.80 -9.32 -2.65
C CYS A 465 -5.23 -10.52 -3.42
N ARG A 466 -6.08 -11.31 -4.08
CA ARG A 466 -5.63 -12.46 -4.86
C ARG A 466 -5.17 -12.01 -6.24
N HIS A 467 -4.29 -12.81 -6.84
CA HIS A 467 -3.82 -12.59 -8.20
C HIS A 467 -4.95 -12.44 -9.25
N THR A 468 -6.03 -13.22 -9.10
CA THR A 468 -7.20 -13.15 -9.98
C THR A 468 -7.96 -11.84 -9.86
N ASP A 469 -7.98 -11.23 -8.68
CA ASP A 469 -8.72 -9.98 -8.43
C ASP A 469 -8.12 -8.82 -9.22
N VAL A 470 -6.79 -8.79 -9.35
CA VAL A 470 -6.08 -7.78 -10.16
C VAL A 470 -6.54 -7.81 -11.61
N ARG A 471 -6.64 -9.01 -12.19
CA ARG A 471 -7.04 -9.21 -13.58
C ARG A 471 -8.49 -8.82 -13.82
N LEU A 472 -9.38 -9.14 -12.88
CA LEU A 472 -10.81 -8.85 -12.98
C LEU A 472 -11.11 -7.36 -12.81
N VAL A 473 -10.38 -6.65 -11.94
CA VAL A 473 -10.68 -5.25 -11.63
C VAL A 473 -9.88 -4.28 -12.47
N LEU A 474 -8.56 -4.46 -12.59
CA LEU A 474 -7.71 -3.54 -13.36
C LEU A 474 -7.62 -3.93 -14.84
N GLY A 475 -7.76 -5.24 -15.14
CA GLY A 475 -7.64 -5.79 -16.50
C GLY A 475 -6.50 -6.80 -16.63
N PRO A 476 -6.50 -7.61 -17.70
CA PRO A 476 -5.66 -8.81 -17.81
C PRO A 476 -4.15 -8.54 -17.85
N ASN A 477 -3.71 -7.39 -18.35
CA ASN A 477 -2.30 -7.08 -18.56
C ASN A 477 -1.68 -6.27 -17.41
N MET A 478 -2.46 -5.93 -16.38
CA MET A 478 -2.03 -4.95 -15.37
C MET A 478 -0.93 -5.46 -14.46
N ILE A 479 -0.91 -6.77 -14.20
CA ILE A 479 0.18 -7.42 -13.46
C ILE A 479 1.51 -7.25 -14.18
N ALA A 480 1.51 -7.42 -15.51
CA ALA A 480 2.69 -7.25 -16.35
C ALA A 480 3.15 -5.79 -16.45
N GLU A 481 2.27 -4.83 -16.15
CA GLU A 481 2.57 -3.40 -16.05
C GLU A 481 3.04 -3.00 -14.63
N GLY A 482 3.19 -3.95 -13.70
CA GLY A 482 3.71 -3.73 -12.35
C GLY A 482 2.65 -3.54 -11.26
N TRP A 483 1.36 -3.68 -11.57
CA TRP A 483 0.29 -3.64 -10.56
C TRP A 483 0.27 -4.94 -9.77
N ARG A 484 0.92 -4.95 -8.60
CA ARG A 484 1.13 -6.16 -7.79
C ARG A 484 0.53 -6.09 -6.37
N PRO A 485 -0.76 -5.77 -6.20
CA PRO A 485 -1.41 -5.87 -4.89
C PRO A 485 -1.49 -7.33 -4.40
N ASP A 486 -1.34 -8.31 -5.30
CA ASP A 486 -1.21 -9.74 -5.00
C ASP A 486 0.07 -10.11 -4.24
N ARG A 487 1.05 -9.20 -4.19
CA ARG A 487 2.29 -9.36 -3.43
C ARG A 487 2.25 -8.68 -2.07
N LEU A 488 1.16 -8.01 -1.72
CA LEU A 488 1.00 -7.40 -0.40
C LEU A 488 0.43 -8.42 0.59
N HIS A 489 0.86 -8.34 1.84
CA HIS A 489 0.46 -9.25 2.90
C HIS A 489 -0.60 -8.63 3.84
N PRO A 490 -1.77 -9.27 4.02
CA PRO A 490 -2.75 -8.79 5.00
C PRO A 490 -2.22 -8.94 6.43
N ALA A 491 -2.84 -8.24 7.39
CA ALA A 491 -2.52 -8.41 8.79
C ALA A 491 -2.77 -9.86 9.26
N THR A 492 -1.86 -10.38 10.08
CA THR A 492 -1.96 -11.70 10.70
C THR A 492 -1.72 -11.60 12.20
N GLY A 493 -2.75 -11.93 13.00
CA GLY A 493 -2.68 -11.78 14.45
C GLY A 493 -2.47 -10.31 14.85
N GLU A 494 -1.41 -10.04 15.59
CA GLU A 494 -1.03 -8.69 16.02
C GLU A 494 -0.14 -7.95 15.01
N SER A 495 0.43 -8.65 14.03
CA SER A 495 1.26 -8.02 12.99
C SER A 495 0.39 -7.34 11.95
N ALA A 496 0.62 -6.04 11.74
CA ALA A 496 -0.12 -5.26 10.75
C ALA A 496 0.32 -5.54 9.31
N GLU A 497 1.53 -6.06 9.09
CA GLU A 497 2.12 -6.33 7.76
C GLU A 497 1.88 -5.16 6.76
N ASP A 498 1.24 -5.43 5.63
CA ASP A 498 0.88 -4.44 4.61
C ASP A 498 -0.56 -3.93 4.72
N ALA A 499 -1.24 -4.15 5.85
CA ALA A 499 -2.60 -3.67 6.03
C ALA A 499 -2.71 -2.14 5.82
N GLY A 500 -3.69 -1.75 5.00
CA GLY A 500 -3.92 -0.36 4.60
C GLY A 500 -2.98 0.14 3.49
N LYS A 501 -2.02 -0.67 3.03
CA LYS A 501 -1.30 -0.42 1.76
C LYS A 501 -2.18 -0.86 0.60
N ALA A 502 -2.15 -0.11 -0.49
CA ALA A 502 -2.98 -0.36 -1.66
C ALA A 502 -2.34 0.17 -2.94
N TYR A 503 -2.67 -0.46 -4.06
CA TYR A 503 -2.52 0.13 -5.38
C TYR A 503 -3.81 0.87 -5.73
N VAL A 504 -3.68 2.13 -6.16
CA VAL A 504 -4.83 2.97 -6.50
C VAL A 504 -4.77 3.40 -7.95
N TRP A 505 -5.76 2.97 -8.72
CA TRP A 505 -6.02 3.40 -10.08
C TRP A 505 -7.17 4.41 -10.09
N ALA A 506 -6.86 5.68 -10.26
CA ALA A 506 -7.83 6.77 -10.29
C ALA A 506 -7.33 7.93 -11.15
N ALA A 507 -8.15 8.97 -11.33
CA ALA A 507 -7.65 10.25 -11.86
C ALA A 507 -6.50 10.77 -10.98
N GLY A 508 -5.39 11.17 -11.59
CA GLY A 508 -4.18 11.59 -10.85
C GLY A 508 -3.31 10.45 -10.29
N SER A 509 -3.78 9.21 -10.28
CA SER A 509 -3.02 8.03 -9.84
C SER A 509 -3.14 6.90 -10.87
N ARG A 510 -2.26 6.91 -11.88
CA ARG A 510 -2.24 5.91 -12.98
C ARG A 510 -0.89 5.22 -13.15
N GLU A 511 -0.08 5.27 -12.12
CA GLU A 511 1.19 4.56 -12.03
C GLU A 511 1.05 3.44 -11.00
N PRO A 512 1.72 2.29 -11.20
CA PRO A 512 1.71 1.17 -10.26
C PRO A 512 2.55 1.50 -9.01
N LEU A 513 2.07 2.46 -8.23
CA LEU A 513 2.68 2.86 -6.97
C LEU A 513 1.84 2.38 -5.80
N ILE A 514 2.53 1.78 -4.83
CA ILE A 514 1.93 1.51 -3.54
C ILE A 514 1.62 2.85 -2.87
N SER A 515 0.45 2.92 -2.26
CA SER A 515 0.02 4.01 -1.39
C SER A 515 -0.42 3.43 -0.05
N LYS A 516 -0.40 4.22 1.02
CA LYS A 516 -0.95 3.81 2.32
C LYS A 516 -2.00 4.80 2.77
N PHE A 517 -3.17 4.29 3.13
CA PHE A 517 -4.21 5.09 3.77
C PHE A 517 -3.75 5.54 5.15
N ARG A 518 -4.02 6.80 5.49
CA ARG A 518 -3.74 7.29 6.85
C ARG A 518 -4.73 6.64 7.81
N LEU A 519 -4.21 6.08 8.91
CA LEU A 519 -5.01 5.41 9.91
C LEU A 519 -5.93 6.41 10.61
N LEU A 520 -7.24 6.19 10.48
CA LEU A 520 -8.25 6.81 11.32
C LEU A 520 -8.63 5.85 12.44
N ALA A 521 -8.13 6.14 13.64
CA ALA A 521 -8.44 5.36 14.83
C ALA A 521 -9.96 5.39 15.12
N PRO A 522 -10.56 4.28 15.61
CA PRO A 522 -12.00 4.23 15.88
C PRO A 522 -12.50 5.31 16.83
N ASN A 523 -11.71 5.70 17.84
CA ASN A 523 -12.09 6.76 18.78
C ASN A 523 -12.14 8.12 18.12
N THR A 524 -11.12 8.47 17.33
CA THR A 524 -11.11 9.70 16.54
C THR A 524 -12.25 9.74 15.53
N ALA A 525 -12.57 8.61 14.87
CA ALA A 525 -13.74 8.53 13.99
C ALA A 525 -15.05 8.83 14.74
N ARG A 526 -15.18 8.33 15.97
CA ARG A 526 -16.37 8.57 16.81
C ARG A 526 -16.49 10.02 17.23
N GLU A 527 -15.38 10.62 17.64
CA GLU A 527 -15.29 12.05 17.97
C GLU A 527 -15.66 12.90 16.75
N ASN A 528 -15.03 12.65 15.60
CA ASN A 528 -15.34 13.34 14.35
C ASN A 528 -16.83 13.24 14.01
N GLY A 529 -17.38 12.03 14.09
CA GLY A 529 -18.79 11.74 13.86
C GLY A 529 -19.73 12.52 14.78
N ALA A 530 -19.42 12.57 16.08
CA ALA A 530 -20.18 13.35 17.06
C ALA A 530 -20.10 14.86 16.76
N HIS A 531 -18.91 15.36 16.39
CA HIS A 531 -18.75 16.75 15.98
C HIS A 531 -19.53 17.08 14.70
N ARG A 532 -19.61 16.16 13.72
CA ARG A 532 -20.46 16.35 12.53
C ARG A 532 -21.94 16.46 12.92
N ALA A 533 -22.40 15.53 13.75
CA ALA A 533 -23.80 15.49 14.17
C ALA A 533 -24.20 16.76 14.93
N ALA A 534 -23.33 17.23 15.84
CA ALA A 534 -23.56 18.44 16.62
C ALA A 534 -23.60 19.72 15.75
N HIS A 535 -22.82 19.76 14.67
CA HIS A 535 -22.86 20.85 13.70
C HIS A 535 -24.12 20.82 12.80
N GLY A 536 -24.70 19.63 12.63
CA GLY A 536 -25.78 19.37 11.69
C GLY A 536 -25.23 18.86 10.35
N LEU A 537 -25.73 17.70 9.93
CA LEU A 537 -25.41 17.15 8.61
C LEU A 537 -26.18 17.92 7.52
N PRO A 538 -25.61 18.04 6.30
CA PRO A 538 -26.40 18.41 5.13
C PRO A 538 -27.63 17.52 4.98
N ARG A 539 -28.66 17.99 4.28
CA ARG A 539 -29.86 17.20 4.01
C ARG A 539 -30.12 17.20 2.53
N ILE A 540 -30.65 16.08 2.03
CA ILE A 540 -31.17 16.05 0.66
C ILE A 540 -32.27 17.09 0.58
N ASP A 541 -32.22 17.92 -0.46
CA ASP A 541 -33.20 18.99 -0.65
C ASP A 541 -34.62 18.44 -0.80
N THR A 542 -35.58 19.17 -0.23
CA THR A 542 -36.99 18.76 -0.20
C THR A 542 -37.55 18.50 -1.59
N ASP A 543 -37.13 19.29 -2.58
CA ASP A 543 -37.59 19.17 -3.97
C ASP A 543 -37.12 17.84 -4.57
N SER A 544 -35.82 17.53 -4.50
CA SER A 544 -35.29 16.25 -4.97
C SER A 544 -35.91 15.07 -4.21
N TRP A 545 -36.07 15.19 -2.90
CA TRP A 545 -36.58 14.11 -2.07
C TRP A 545 -38.06 13.81 -2.36
N SER A 546 -38.89 14.84 -2.48
CA SER A 546 -40.31 14.70 -2.83
C SER A 546 -40.50 14.17 -4.25
N ALA A 547 -39.71 14.67 -5.21
CA ALA A 547 -39.71 14.17 -6.58
C ALA A 547 -39.29 12.70 -6.64
N ALA A 548 -38.24 12.30 -5.93
CA ALA A 548 -37.78 10.92 -5.87
C ALA A 548 -38.83 9.98 -5.25
N ARG A 549 -39.48 10.40 -4.15
CA ARG A 549 -40.56 9.62 -3.52
C ARG A 549 -41.76 9.46 -4.46
N THR A 550 -42.16 10.52 -5.16
CA THR A 550 -43.23 10.48 -6.17
C THR A 550 -42.85 9.60 -7.36
N HIS A 551 -41.60 9.67 -7.82
CA HIS A 551 -41.08 8.81 -8.87
C HIS A 551 -41.15 7.34 -8.46
N ARG A 552 -40.75 7.06 -7.22
CA ARG A 552 -40.76 5.73 -6.64
C ARG A 552 -42.16 5.17 -6.39
N THR A 553 -43.17 5.99 -6.09
CA THR A 553 -44.55 5.50 -5.99
C THR A 553 -45.16 5.22 -7.37
N ARG A 554 -44.79 6.00 -8.39
CA ARG A 554 -45.25 5.79 -9.79
C ARG A 554 -44.57 4.60 -10.48
N HIS A 555 -43.30 4.35 -10.16
CA HIS A 555 -42.51 3.26 -10.72
C HIS A 555 -42.31 2.08 -9.76
N SER A 556 -42.85 2.17 -8.53
CA SER A 556 -43.14 0.94 -7.78
C SER A 556 -44.16 0.19 -8.63
N PRO A 557 -43.92 -1.08 -8.97
CA PRO A 557 -44.99 -1.90 -9.48
C PRO A 557 -46.08 -1.81 -8.44
N SER A 558 -47.19 -1.17 -8.80
CA SER A 558 -48.29 -0.97 -7.88
C SER A 558 -48.63 -2.33 -7.29
N GLN A 559 -48.64 -2.41 -5.97
CA GLN A 559 -49.48 -3.35 -5.24
C GLN A 559 -50.97 -3.02 -5.48
N ASN A 560 -51.37 -2.75 -6.72
CA ASN A 560 -52.73 -3.01 -7.19
C ASN A 560 -52.82 -4.51 -7.46
N THR A 561 -52.61 -5.26 -6.39
CA THR A 561 -53.18 -6.60 -6.27
C THR A 561 -54.67 -6.35 -6.03
N GLU A 562 -55.41 -6.16 -7.12
CA GLU A 562 -56.69 -6.89 -7.15
C GLU A 562 -56.34 -8.35 -6.83
N PRO A 563 -57.03 -9.00 -5.88
CA PRO A 563 -56.79 -10.41 -5.60
C PRO A 563 -57.23 -11.21 -6.84
N GLY A 564 -56.32 -11.38 -7.80
CA GLY A 564 -56.64 -11.98 -9.09
C GLY A 564 -55.62 -11.89 -10.22
N SER A 565 -54.54 -11.10 -10.14
CA SER A 565 -53.55 -11.09 -11.23
C SER A 565 -52.08 -11.11 -10.77
N THR A 566 -51.57 -12.32 -10.53
CA THR A 566 -50.21 -12.66 -10.97
C THR A 566 -50.11 -12.33 -12.48
N PRO A 567 -48.95 -11.94 -13.04
CA PRO A 567 -48.83 -11.75 -14.48
C PRO A 567 -49.07 -13.09 -15.15
N ARG A 568 -50.33 -13.34 -15.55
CA ARG A 568 -50.76 -14.54 -16.28
C ARG A 568 -49.92 -14.71 -17.55
N GLY A 569 -49.38 -13.62 -18.11
CA GLY A 569 -48.49 -13.63 -19.27
C GLY A 569 -47.21 -14.44 -19.09
N ASP A 570 -46.47 -14.26 -17.99
CA ASP A 570 -45.12 -14.82 -17.85
C ASP A 570 -45.14 -16.32 -17.50
N ARG A 571 -46.05 -16.74 -16.61
CA ARG A 571 -46.25 -18.17 -16.33
C ARG A 571 -46.86 -18.92 -17.51
N GLN A 572 -47.73 -18.27 -18.30
CA GLN A 572 -48.25 -18.87 -19.52
C GLN A 572 -47.12 -19.10 -20.53
N ILE A 573 -46.17 -18.17 -20.67
CA ILE A 573 -44.98 -18.38 -21.51
C ILE A 573 -44.20 -19.60 -21.02
N GLY A 574 -43.95 -19.73 -19.72
CA GLY A 574 -43.30 -20.92 -19.16
C GLY A 574 -44.04 -22.23 -19.46
N ALA A 575 -45.37 -22.23 -19.33
CA ALA A 575 -46.23 -23.38 -19.62
C ALA A 575 -46.26 -23.72 -21.13
N ASP A 576 -46.30 -22.71 -21.99
CA ASP A 576 -46.26 -22.86 -23.45
C ASP A 576 -44.90 -23.41 -23.90
N VAL A 577 -43.81 -22.95 -23.28
CA VAL A 577 -42.46 -23.50 -23.52
C VAL A 577 -42.40 -24.96 -23.06
N LEU A 578 -42.88 -25.30 -21.87
CA LEU A 578 -42.97 -26.71 -21.43
C LEU A 578 -43.83 -27.57 -22.35
N THR A 579 -44.90 -26.99 -22.91
CA THR A 579 -45.76 -27.66 -23.90
C THR A 579 -45.00 -27.87 -25.21
N ALA A 580 -44.25 -26.87 -25.69
CA ALA A 580 -43.41 -26.96 -26.89
C ALA A 580 -42.29 -28.01 -26.76
N PHE A 581 -41.82 -28.27 -25.54
CA PHE A 581 -40.90 -29.38 -25.28
C PHE A 581 -41.54 -30.75 -25.50
N GLY A 582 -42.86 -30.93 -25.31
CA GLY A 582 -43.53 -32.21 -25.47
C GLY A 582 -42.93 -33.30 -24.57
N THR A 583 -42.30 -34.32 -25.16
CA THR A 583 -41.55 -35.37 -24.44
C THR A 583 -40.03 -35.20 -24.51
N ASP A 584 -39.54 -34.20 -25.23
CA ASP A 584 -38.11 -33.97 -25.40
C ASP A 584 -37.50 -33.40 -24.12
N LEU A 585 -36.35 -33.92 -23.70
CA LEU A 585 -35.64 -33.43 -22.51
C LEU A 585 -34.83 -32.16 -22.81
N LYS A 586 -34.31 -32.02 -24.03
CA LYS A 586 -33.51 -30.87 -24.47
C LYS A 586 -33.87 -30.49 -25.90
N LEU A 587 -33.97 -29.19 -26.16
CA LEU A 587 -34.25 -28.65 -27.48
C LEU A 587 -33.33 -27.49 -27.81
N TRP A 588 -32.90 -27.41 -29.07
CA TRP A 588 -32.25 -26.21 -29.61
C TRP A 588 -33.24 -25.06 -29.65
N THR A 589 -32.73 -23.84 -29.44
CA THR A 589 -33.53 -22.61 -29.42
C THR A 589 -34.38 -22.45 -30.68
N GLU A 590 -33.81 -22.76 -31.84
CA GLU A 590 -34.49 -22.70 -33.15
C GLU A 590 -35.70 -23.65 -33.24
N HIS A 591 -35.53 -24.90 -32.82
CA HIS A 591 -36.62 -25.89 -32.80
C HIS A 591 -37.70 -25.50 -31.78
N LEU A 592 -37.28 -24.98 -30.62
CA LEU A 592 -38.20 -24.55 -29.58
C LEU A 592 -39.06 -23.36 -30.03
N LEU A 593 -38.46 -22.36 -30.68
CA LEU A 593 -39.17 -21.23 -31.27
C LEU A 593 -40.14 -21.66 -32.37
N THR A 594 -39.71 -22.59 -33.25
CA THR A 594 -40.57 -23.13 -34.30
C THR A 594 -41.81 -23.80 -33.72
N ARG A 595 -41.65 -24.58 -32.63
CA ARG A 595 -42.77 -25.23 -31.95
C ARG A 595 -43.64 -24.22 -31.18
N LEU A 596 -43.04 -23.23 -30.53
CA LEU A 596 -43.79 -22.16 -29.86
C LEU A 596 -44.70 -21.41 -30.85
N ALA A 597 -44.20 -21.09 -32.05
CA ALA A 597 -45.01 -20.46 -33.10
C ALA A 597 -46.23 -21.29 -33.54
N THR A 598 -46.24 -22.61 -33.30
CA THR A 598 -47.42 -23.46 -33.54
C THR A 598 -48.42 -23.49 -32.38
N ILE A 599 -48.00 -23.10 -31.18
CA ILE A 599 -48.84 -23.06 -29.97
C ILE A 599 -49.65 -21.75 -29.94
N ASP A 600 -49.00 -20.62 -30.24
CA ASP A 600 -49.64 -19.30 -30.25
C ASP A 600 -48.93 -18.39 -31.27
N ASP A 601 -49.71 -17.67 -32.07
CA ASP A 601 -49.21 -16.78 -33.13
C ASP A 601 -48.33 -15.64 -32.59
N ARG A 602 -48.46 -15.31 -31.29
CA ARG A 602 -47.59 -14.31 -30.63
C ARG A 602 -46.10 -14.67 -30.69
N TYR A 603 -45.77 -15.95 -30.83
CA TYR A 603 -44.41 -16.45 -30.88
C TYR A 603 -43.82 -16.47 -32.30
N SER A 604 -44.63 -16.25 -33.34
CA SER A 604 -44.18 -16.30 -34.74
C SER A 604 -43.08 -15.28 -35.07
N ARG A 605 -43.00 -14.19 -34.30
CA ARG A 605 -42.00 -13.11 -34.46
C ARG A 605 -40.86 -13.19 -33.45
N TRP A 606 -40.86 -14.18 -32.56
CA TRP A 606 -39.86 -14.28 -31.50
C TRP A 606 -38.51 -14.72 -32.05
N THR A 607 -37.47 -14.02 -31.62
CA THR A 607 -36.08 -14.37 -31.83
C THR A 607 -35.52 -15.17 -30.65
N ALA A 608 -34.30 -15.69 -30.79
CA ALA A 608 -33.58 -16.33 -29.69
C ALA A 608 -33.36 -15.38 -28.50
N GLU A 609 -33.22 -14.08 -28.77
CA GLU A 609 -33.04 -13.06 -27.74
C GLU A 609 -34.35 -12.79 -26.98
N ASP A 610 -35.49 -12.76 -27.68
CA ASP A 610 -36.81 -12.60 -27.07
C ASP A 610 -37.14 -13.77 -26.14
N LEU A 611 -36.88 -15.01 -26.58
CA LEU A 611 -37.08 -16.19 -25.76
C LEU A 611 -36.13 -16.21 -24.55
N ALA A 612 -34.86 -15.83 -24.72
CA ALA A 612 -33.93 -15.71 -23.61
C ALA A 612 -34.33 -14.60 -22.63
N GLY A 613 -34.87 -13.48 -23.13
CA GLY A 613 -35.41 -12.39 -22.32
C GLY A 613 -36.62 -12.82 -21.51
N ALA A 614 -37.55 -13.55 -22.12
CA ALA A 614 -38.77 -14.05 -21.47
C ALA A 614 -38.49 -15.14 -20.42
N LEU A 615 -37.41 -15.92 -20.59
CA LEU A 615 -37.03 -16.97 -19.64
C LEU A 615 -36.08 -16.49 -18.52
N ARG A 616 -35.47 -15.30 -18.69
CA ARG A 616 -34.54 -14.71 -17.72
C ARG A 616 -35.15 -14.49 -16.32
N PRO A 617 -36.42 -14.05 -16.16
CA PRO A 617 -37.05 -13.91 -14.84
C PRO A 617 -37.15 -15.22 -14.05
N PHE A 618 -37.20 -16.37 -14.75
CA PHE A 618 -37.21 -17.70 -14.12
C PHE A 618 -35.81 -18.22 -13.79
N GLY A 619 -34.76 -17.42 -14.01
CA GLY A 619 -33.38 -17.83 -13.81
C GLY A 619 -32.88 -18.82 -14.87
N ILE A 620 -33.54 -18.90 -16.02
CA ILE A 620 -33.22 -19.86 -17.08
C ILE A 620 -32.42 -19.16 -18.17
N THR A 621 -31.24 -19.69 -18.46
CA THR A 621 -30.38 -19.24 -19.55
C THR A 621 -30.15 -20.37 -20.56
N PRO A 622 -29.90 -20.05 -21.84
CA PRO A 622 -29.60 -21.06 -22.85
C PRO A 622 -28.28 -21.78 -22.51
N ILE A 623 -28.29 -23.10 -22.68
CA ILE A 623 -27.13 -23.99 -22.51
C ILE A 623 -26.67 -24.56 -23.86
N GLN A 624 -25.46 -25.12 -23.90
CA GLN A 624 -25.03 -25.92 -25.05
C GLN A 624 -25.74 -27.28 -25.04
N VAL A 625 -26.47 -27.58 -26.10
CA VAL A 625 -27.20 -28.84 -26.29
C VAL A 625 -26.61 -29.58 -27.48
N TRP A 626 -26.12 -30.78 -27.22
CA TRP A 626 -25.60 -31.69 -28.22
C TRP A 626 -26.71 -32.61 -28.74
N HIS A 627 -26.98 -32.57 -30.04
CA HIS A 627 -27.96 -33.45 -30.68
C HIS A 627 -27.53 -33.76 -32.11
N SER A 628 -27.62 -35.03 -32.53
CA SER A 628 -27.30 -35.49 -33.90
C SER A 628 -25.95 -34.98 -34.44
N GLY A 629 -24.91 -35.03 -33.60
CA GLY A 629 -23.54 -34.67 -33.99
C GLY A 629 -23.25 -33.16 -34.10
N ARG A 630 -24.17 -32.29 -33.68
CA ARG A 630 -24.00 -30.82 -33.69
C ARG A 630 -24.22 -30.23 -32.30
N ASN A 631 -23.46 -29.19 -31.99
CA ASN A 631 -23.58 -28.42 -30.74
C ASN A 631 -24.21 -27.06 -31.04
N ARG A 632 -25.32 -26.73 -30.36
CA ARG A 632 -26.01 -25.44 -30.50
C ARG A 632 -26.63 -25.01 -29.17
N ASN A 633 -26.97 -23.72 -29.07
CA ASN A 633 -27.71 -23.19 -27.94
C ASN A 633 -29.12 -23.80 -27.86
N GLY A 634 -29.55 -24.12 -26.65
CA GLY A 634 -30.83 -24.74 -26.36
C GLY A 634 -31.20 -24.66 -24.89
N TYR A 635 -32.26 -25.35 -24.51
CA TYR A 635 -32.81 -25.34 -23.15
C TYR A 635 -33.09 -26.76 -22.66
N ASP A 636 -33.13 -26.92 -21.34
CA ASP A 636 -33.36 -28.18 -20.64
C ASP A 636 -34.74 -28.15 -19.97
N ARG A 637 -35.58 -29.15 -20.27
CA ARG A 637 -36.97 -29.24 -19.82
C ARG A 637 -37.07 -29.31 -18.30
N ASP A 638 -36.23 -30.11 -17.65
CA ASP A 638 -36.30 -30.33 -16.20
C ASP A 638 -35.91 -29.07 -15.42
N THR A 639 -34.93 -28.33 -15.93
CA THR A 639 -34.54 -27.03 -15.38
C THR A 639 -35.67 -26.02 -15.49
N LEU A 640 -36.36 -25.97 -16.63
CA LEU A 640 -37.55 -25.15 -16.83
C LEU A 640 -38.73 -25.57 -15.93
N ALA A 641 -39.00 -26.87 -15.82
CA ALA A 641 -40.07 -27.40 -14.98
C ALA A 641 -39.84 -27.13 -13.50
N ARG A 642 -38.59 -27.28 -13.01
CA ARG A 642 -38.23 -26.93 -11.64
C ARG A 642 -38.42 -25.43 -11.38
N ALA A 643 -37.91 -24.58 -12.27
CA ALA A 643 -38.00 -23.13 -12.12
C ALA A 643 -39.46 -22.64 -12.06
N LEU A 644 -40.36 -23.23 -12.87
CA LEU A 644 -41.79 -22.88 -12.87
C LEU A 644 -42.57 -23.43 -11.68
N ASN A 645 -42.03 -24.43 -10.96
CA ASN A 645 -42.62 -24.98 -9.74
C ASN A 645 -42.10 -24.30 -8.45
N THR A 646 -40.96 -23.59 -8.51
CA THR A 646 -40.32 -22.95 -7.34
C THR A 646 -40.58 -21.45 -7.19
N GLY A 647 -41.19 -20.79 -8.18
CA GLY A 647 -41.63 -19.38 -8.12
C GLY A 647 -43.10 -19.29 -8.43
#